data_AF-A0A9P6QN90-F1
#
_entry.id   AF-A0A9P6QN90-F1
#
_cell.length_a   1.000
_cell.length_b   1.000
_cell.length_c   1.000
_cell.angle_alpha   90.00
_cell.angle_beta   90.00
_cell.angle_gamma   90.00
#
_symmetry.space_group_name_H-M   'P 1'
#
loop_
_entity.id
_entity.type
_entity.pdbx_description
1 polymer ?
#
loop_
_entity_poly.entity_id
_entity_poly.type
_entity_poly.pdbx_seq_one_letter_code
_entity_poly.pdbx_strand_id
1 'polypeptide(L)'
;DLHADVKKITDKFFALGSQVANFLDAFVKGQGALPTTTGSIRGLPSAWRRGFGRPDVTRPSLLFMDLPDPSAPDSASRNLAAGSILDIVKGNNRYHIPVFGVSGCGKTRAVIELLSQHWGFYFNAADDDWGSGDMMTLYGSIRDHLKDLQTSYTVVDLEANNAYARKITLLLFLSRLLVFKHCLSVPDGSETFTSARWALLQVCPHVLFRDIFNALFLKLLDLQRHGLNPLLLLIRNVYEDAKDRLIVRGCLPKIKDGTRLLVINDEAQFLGDQFHGFFQSKSSSDDFLRPLLSPILHAFRDIGKDQFTLVTCGTGLSINTLFWVQSSGSELKDDSKNFEYMEFPGFTDLESIKAYLSRVRRCLLDAESKRVFDERLPQDALEMLFGKLVGRYRPAIVAIEKIVEHSEHGSWKALIEDTEDKLVAWKHRTIKGNLCRELNRLDQKHKDTRDDASEDTVLDILRKYFYNRCFRGEHRLEDDSVNASLVECAFGRINIVGRNAVTVVDEPFVFKAVENYFSATDPGFQTALRELMDRTNAAAQGNLFERYMMTVFSRTFKSRRLSDWPHQPSILEMCPDLVGEVDIVGWREPALLQGTTHAMMSMEEFMDAHVNHHSTRNNMSVAPFFFPSNKPSGPDMVFFIRIDGRKIVPIFVQTKLHQSSAKLYNKLWEKALTTVSASCIQDHAKDFQKFCPDNIYISMVVAYPMVCGARLPAVEVPEKDARGVQQVVIRVCDTNFGHIFPEEHVNFIDRLKNAGKRAANGRDNDDED
;
A
#
# COMPACT_ATOMS: atom_id res chain seq x y z
N ASP A 1 -18.02 -46.94 13.37
CA ASP A 1 -17.55 -47.22 12.01
C ASP A 1 -17.54 -45.91 11.23
N LEU A 2 -16.37 -45.41 10.85
CA LEU A 2 -16.22 -44.12 10.17
C LEU A 2 -16.89 -44.09 8.78
N HIS A 3 -16.81 -45.19 8.02
CA HIS A 3 -17.41 -45.25 6.68
C HIS A 3 -18.93 -45.23 6.76
N ALA A 4 -19.52 -45.98 7.70
CA ALA A 4 -20.95 -45.97 7.95
C ALA A 4 -21.45 -44.59 8.43
N ASP A 5 -20.70 -43.93 9.31
CA ASP A 5 -21.05 -42.59 9.80
C ASP A 5 -21.09 -41.56 8.65
N VAL A 6 -20.07 -41.56 7.78
CA VAL A 6 -20.01 -40.66 6.61
C VAL A 6 -21.13 -40.97 5.64
N LYS A 7 -21.36 -42.25 5.32
CA LYS A 7 -22.44 -42.67 4.43
C LYS A 7 -23.80 -42.20 4.95
N LYS A 8 -24.07 -42.36 6.26
CA LYS A 8 -25.31 -41.90 6.88
C LYS A 8 -25.49 -40.38 6.74
N ILE A 9 -24.42 -39.60 6.89
CA ILE A 9 -24.46 -38.14 6.72
C ILE A 9 -24.73 -37.80 5.24
N THR A 10 -24.03 -38.43 4.29
CA THR A 10 -24.17 -38.14 2.86
C THR A 10 -25.51 -38.58 2.30
N ASP A 11 -26.03 -39.75 2.68
CA ASP A 11 -27.31 -40.26 2.21
C ASP A 11 -28.46 -39.33 2.63
N LYS A 12 -28.34 -38.71 3.81
CA LYS A 12 -29.28 -37.70 4.29
C LYS A 12 -29.07 -36.34 3.62
N PHE A 13 -27.82 -35.90 3.45
CA PHE A 13 -27.50 -34.57 2.93
C PHE A 13 -27.79 -34.44 1.43
N PHE A 14 -27.51 -35.49 0.66
CA PHE A 14 -27.73 -35.59 -0.78
C PHE A 14 -28.95 -36.46 -1.13
N ALA A 15 -29.89 -36.63 -0.21
CA ALA A 15 -31.10 -37.41 -0.44
C ALA A 15 -31.84 -36.92 -1.69
N LEU A 16 -32.38 -37.86 -2.47
CA LEU A 16 -33.17 -37.54 -3.66
C LEU A 16 -34.35 -36.63 -3.28
N GLY A 17 -34.54 -35.54 -4.03
CA GLY A 17 -35.58 -34.54 -3.75
C GLY A 17 -35.22 -33.53 -2.65
N SER A 18 -34.06 -33.66 -2.00
CA SER A 18 -33.56 -32.61 -1.10
C SER A 18 -33.23 -31.33 -1.86
N GLN A 19 -33.34 -30.18 -1.19
CA GLN A 19 -33.00 -28.89 -1.81
C GLN A 19 -31.55 -28.83 -2.32
N VAL A 20 -30.61 -29.51 -1.63
CA VAL A 20 -29.20 -29.57 -2.05
C VAL A 20 -29.05 -30.40 -3.31
N ALA A 21 -29.62 -31.62 -3.34
CA ALA A 21 -29.52 -32.48 -4.52
C ALA A 21 -30.17 -31.83 -5.74
N ASN A 22 -31.37 -31.24 -5.58
CA ASN A 22 -32.07 -30.56 -6.67
C ASN A 22 -31.28 -29.36 -7.20
N PHE A 23 -30.70 -28.54 -6.30
CA PHE A 23 -29.85 -27.42 -6.70
C PHE A 23 -28.59 -27.90 -7.43
N LEU A 24 -27.86 -28.88 -6.88
CA LEU A 24 -26.63 -29.38 -7.48
C LEU A 24 -26.88 -30.06 -8.84
N ASP A 25 -27.96 -30.82 -8.99
CA ASP A 25 -28.34 -31.44 -10.27
C ASP A 25 -28.60 -30.38 -11.35
N ALA A 26 -29.43 -29.38 -11.04
CA ALA A 26 -29.69 -28.25 -11.91
C ALA A 26 -28.40 -27.47 -12.24
N PHE A 27 -27.58 -27.20 -11.22
CA PHE A 27 -26.34 -26.45 -11.36
C PHE A 27 -25.31 -27.18 -12.24
N VAL A 28 -25.16 -28.49 -12.08
CA VAL A 28 -24.25 -29.30 -12.89
C VAL A 28 -24.72 -29.36 -14.34
N LYS A 29 -26.04 -29.43 -14.58
CA LYS A 29 -26.65 -29.40 -15.93
C LYS A 29 -26.69 -28.01 -16.58
N GLY A 30 -25.89 -27.06 -16.08
CA GLY A 30 -25.72 -25.73 -16.67
C GLY A 30 -26.73 -24.67 -16.21
N GLN A 31 -27.71 -25.02 -15.36
CA GLN A 31 -28.65 -24.04 -14.80
C GLN A 31 -28.03 -23.28 -13.64
N GLY A 32 -28.55 -22.09 -13.30
CA GLY A 32 -27.99 -21.29 -12.21
C GLY A 32 -26.68 -20.60 -12.64
N ALA A 33 -26.80 -19.32 -12.94
CA ALA A 33 -25.68 -18.40 -13.16
C ALA A 33 -25.64 -17.39 -12.01
N LEU A 34 -24.56 -16.63 -11.92
CA LEU A 34 -24.55 -15.46 -11.04
C LEU A 34 -25.69 -14.51 -11.44
N PRO A 35 -26.37 -13.89 -10.47
CA PRO A 35 -27.28 -12.78 -10.76
C PRO A 35 -26.58 -11.71 -11.60
N THR A 36 -27.34 -10.99 -12.41
CA THR A 36 -26.83 -9.87 -13.19
C THR A 36 -27.45 -8.55 -12.76
N THR A 37 -26.77 -7.45 -13.05
CA THR A 37 -27.28 -6.11 -12.76
C THR A 37 -28.56 -5.83 -13.54
N THR A 38 -29.52 -5.17 -12.88
CA THR A 38 -30.85 -4.86 -13.46
C THR A 38 -31.14 -3.37 -13.59
N GLY A 39 -30.21 -2.51 -13.15
CA GLY A 39 -30.32 -1.05 -13.23
C GLY A 39 -30.23 -0.50 -14.65
N SER A 40 -29.70 0.72 -14.78
CA SER A 40 -29.46 1.38 -16.07
C SER A 40 -28.35 0.74 -16.90
N ILE A 41 -27.44 0.00 -16.27
CA ILE A 41 -26.41 -0.81 -16.94
C ILE A 41 -26.68 -2.27 -16.56
N ARG A 42 -27.17 -3.05 -17.52
CA ARG A 42 -27.65 -4.43 -17.30
C ARG A 42 -26.67 -5.48 -17.78
N GLY A 43 -26.78 -6.67 -17.21
CA GLY A 43 -26.05 -7.85 -17.69
C GLY A 43 -24.64 -8.05 -17.12
N LEU A 44 -24.17 -7.15 -16.24
CA LEU A 44 -22.91 -7.38 -15.52
C LEU A 44 -23.14 -8.33 -14.34
N PRO A 45 -22.17 -9.18 -13.95
CA PRO A 45 -22.32 -10.04 -12.79
C PRO A 45 -22.57 -9.24 -11.52
N SER A 46 -23.48 -9.71 -10.68
CA SER A 46 -23.80 -9.17 -9.36
C SER A 46 -23.62 -10.28 -8.32
N ALA A 47 -22.63 -10.10 -7.45
CA ALA A 47 -22.27 -11.04 -6.40
C ALA A 47 -21.81 -10.25 -5.18
N TRP A 48 -22.05 -10.78 -3.98
CA TRP A 48 -21.73 -10.11 -2.73
C TRP A 48 -20.93 -11.01 -1.80
N ARG A 49 -20.22 -10.37 -0.88
CA ARG A 49 -19.35 -11.04 0.11
C ARG A 49 -20.16 -11.73 1.20
N ARG A 50 -19.57 -12.71 1.86
CA ARG A 50 -20.16 -13.38 3.02
C ARG A 50 -20.44 -12.36 4.13
N GLY A 51 -21.49 -12.58 4.91
CA GLY A 51 -21.83 -11.72 6.06
C GLY A 51 -22.44 -10.36 5.70
N PHE A 52 -22.39 -9.95 4.44
CA PHE A 52 -23.11 -8.78 3.94
C PHE A 52 -24.47 -9.22 3.40
N GLY A 53 -25.52 -8.46 3.73
CA GLY A 53 -26.85 -8.65 3.16
C GLY A 53 -26.81 -8.54 1.63
N ARG A 54 -27.84 -9.07 0.96
CA ARG A 54 -27.97 -8.93 -0.50
C ARG A 54 -27.95 -7.42 -0.84
N PRO A 55 -26.96 -6.94 -1.61
CA PRO A 55 -26.88 -5.54 -1.99
C PRO A 55 -28.00 -5.20 -2.99
N ASP A 56 -28.14 -3.92 -3.28
CA ASP A 56 -28.97 -3.49 -4.41
C ASP A 56 -28.50 -4.19 -5.70
N VAL A 57 -29.46 -4.68 -6.48
CA VAL A 57 -29.26 -5.42 -7.74
C VAL A 57 -28.71 -4.53 -8.86
N THR A 58 -28.43 -3.27 -8.58
CA THR A 58 -27.79 -2.30 -9.47
C THR A 58 -26.26 -2.39 -9.42
N ARG A 59 -25.67 -2.88 -8.32
CA ARG A 59 -24.21 -2.91 -8.15
C ARG A 59 -23.56 -4.12 -8.84
N PRO A 60 -22.59 -3.91 -9.75
CA PRO A 60 -21.83 -4.99 -10.34
C PRO A 60 -20.71 -5.48 -9.39
N SER A 61 -20.31 -6.73 -9.58
CA SER A 61 -19.08 -7.31 -9.02
C SER A 61 -18.14 -7.67 -10.17
N LEU A 62 -17.31 -6.70 -10.56
CA LEU A 62 -16.41 -6.82 -11.71
C LEU A 62 -15.29 -7.84 -11.47
N LEU A 63 -15.13 -8.32 -10.23
CA LEU A 63 -14.31 -9.49 -9.90
C LEU A 63 -14.71 -10.75 -10.68
N PHE A 64 -15.97 -10.91 -11.08
CA PHE A 64 -16.46 -12.08 -11.82
C PHE A 64 -16.74 -11.79 -13.31
N MET A 65 -16.39 -10.60 -13.78
CA MET A 65 -16.58 -10.19 -15.18
C MET A 65 -15.57 -10.91 -16.07
N ASP A 66 -16.01 -11.45 -17.20
CA ASP A 66 -15.16 -12.09 -18.22
C ASP A 66 -14.18 -13.14 -17.62
N LEU A 67 -14.68 -13.99 -16.71
CA LEU A 67 -13.89 -15.14 -16.25
C LEU A 67 -13.69 -16.15 -17.40
N PRO A 68 -12.50 -16.75 -17.53
CA PRO A 68 -12.26 -17.75 -18.55
C PRO A 68 -13.08 -19.01 -18.27
N ASP A 69 -13.77 -19.53 -19.29
CA ASP A 69 -14.48 -20.81 -19.21
C ASP A 69 -13.87 -21.80 -20.21
N PRO A 70 -13.44 -23.00 -19.79
CA PRO A 70 -12.90 -24.04 -20.68
C PRO A 70 -13.83 -24.44 -21.83
N SER A 71 -15.13 -24.18 -21.73
CA SER A 71 -16.09 -24.39 -22.82
C SER A 71 -16.06 -23.31 -23.90
N ALA A 72 -15.42 -22.16 -23.64
CA ALA A 72 -15.35 -21.05 -24.57
C ALA A 72 -14.12 -21.15 -25.52
N PRO A 73 -14.29 -20.88 -26.83
CA PRO A 73 -13.23 -21.00 -27.83
C PRO A 73 -12.06 -20.01 -27.61
N ASP A 74 -12.32 -18.86 -27.00
CA ASP A 74 -11.31 -17.81 -26.73
C ASP A 74 -10.72 -17.88 -25.31
N SER A 75 -10.91 -18.99 -24.59
CA SER A 75 -10.55 -19.08 -23.16
C SER A 75 -9.07 -18.85 -22.88
N ALA A 76 -8.18 -19.21 -23.81
CA ALA A 76 -6.73 -19.03 -23.68
C ALA A 76 -6.25 -17.57 -23.84
N SER A 77 -7.00 -16.72 -24.54
CA SER A 77 -6.60 -15.33 -24.85
C SER A 77 -7.10 -14.29 -23.83
N ARG A 78 -7.94 -14.70 -22.87
CA ARG A 78 -8.48 -13.84 -21.79
C ARG A 78 -7.55 -13.75 -20.56
N ASN A 79 -6.34 -14.30 -20.66
CA ASN A 79 -5.35 -14.39 -19.59
C ASN A 79 -4.55 -13.09 -19.43
N LEU A 80 -4.86 -12.29 -18.41
CA LEU A 80 -4.03 -11.11 -18.10
C LEU A 80 -3.23 -11.25 -16.80
N ALA A 81 -3.64 -12.09 -15.84
CA ALA A 81 -2.90 -12.29 -14.58
C ALA A 81 -2.61 -13.77 -14.25
N ALA A 82 -3.50 -14.71 -14.58
CA ALA A 82 -3.30 -16.14 -14.31
C ALA A 82 -2.19 -16.80 -15.15
N GLY A 83 -1.86 -16.24 -16.32
CA GLY A 83 -0.84 -16.79 -17.23
C GLY A 83 0.54 -16.89 -16.59
N SER A 84 0.97 -15.85 -15.86
CA SER A 84 2.24 -15.84 -15.16
C SER A 84 2.28 -16.83 -13.99
N ILE A 85 1.16 -17.02 -13.27
CA ILE A 85 1.05 -18.07 -12.23
C ILE A 85 1.17 -19.44 -12.89
N LEU A 86 0.56 -19.63 -14.06
CA LEU A 86 0.61 -20.87 -14.81
C LEU A 86 2.00 -21.20 -15.34
N ASP A 87 2.76 -20.21 -15.79
CA ASP A 87 4.14 -20.42 -16.24
C ASP A 87 5.03 -20.90 -15.09
N ILE A 88 4.81 -20.36 -13.88
CA ILE A 88 5.44 -20.84 -12.64
C ILE A 88 4.97 -22.27 -12.29
N VAL A 89 3.66 -22.55 -12.36
CA VAL A 89 3.07 -23.87 -12.08
C VAL A 89 3.59 -24.94 -13.06
N LYS A 90 3.81 -24.57 -14.34
CA LYS A 90 4.25 -25.49 -15.40
C LYS A 90 5.77 -25.65 -15.46
N GLY A 91 6.52 -24.61 -15.09
CA GLY A 91 7.99 -24.61 -15.12
C GLY A 91 8.63 -25.34 -13.94
N ASN A 92 7.91 -25.50 -12.82
CA ASN A 92 8.46 -26.04 -11.59
C ASN A 92 7.78 -27.33 -11.12
N ASN A 93 8.59 -28.32 -10.70
CA ASN A 93 8.13 -29.51 -9.97
C ASN A 93 7.66 -29.20 -8.53
N ARG A 94 7.46 -27.92 -8.17
CA ARG A 94 7.16 -27.48 -6.80
C ARG A 94 5.72 -27.84 -6.40
N TYR A 95 5.56 -28.32 -5.17
CA TYR A 95 4.27 -28.70 -4.57
C TYR A 95 3.56 -27.54 -3.87
N HIS A 96 4.27 -26.44 -3.62
CA HIS A 96 3.78 -25.25 -2.95
C HIS A 96 4.27 -24.00 -3.68
N ILE A 97 3.33 -23.10 -3.97
CA ILE A 97 3.54 -21.87 -4.73
C ILE A 97 2.98 -20.71 -3.89
N PRO A 98 3.84 -19.94 -3.22
CA PRO A 98 3.42 -18.70 -2.58
C PRO A 98 3.20 -17.61 -3.65
N VAL A 99 2.09 -16.89 -3.55
CA VAL A 99 1.78 -15.74 -4.42
C VAL A 99 1.82 -14.47 -3.59
N PHE A 100 2.89 -13.70 -3.79
CA PHE A 100 3.10 -12.44 -3.10
C PHE A 100 2.57 -11.25 -3.92
N GLY A 101 2.20 -10.19 -3.22
CA GLY A 101 1.77 -8.92 -3.84
C GLY A 101 1.00 -8.02 -2.88
N VAL A 102 0.96 -6.72 -3.17
CA VAL A 102 0.27 -5.72 -2.34
C VAL A 102 -1.25 -5.91 -2.29
N SER A 103 -1.91 -5.35 -1.28
CA SER A 103 -3.38 -5.40 -1.21
C SER A 103 -4.01 -4.72 -2.41
N GLY A 104 -4.91 -5.42 -3.10
CA GLY A 104 -5.64 -4.87 -4.25
C GLY A 104 -4.91 -4.96 -5.60
N CYS A 105 -3.74 -5.61 -5.68
CA CYS A 105 -3.05 -5.81 -6.97
C CYS A 105 -3.67 -6.90 -7.87
N GLY A 106 -4.69 -7.63 -7.41
CA GLY A 106 -5.42 -8.61 -8.24
C GLY A 106 -5.17 -10.09 -7.92
N LYS A 107 -4.48 -10.43 -6.82
CA LYS A 107 -4.24 -11.82 -6.37
C LYS A 107 -5.50 -12.69 -6.39
N THR A 108 -6.55 -12.27 -5.69
CA THR A 108 -7.85 -12.97 -5.63
C THR A 108 -8.44 -13.22 -7.01
N ARG A 109 -8.42 -12.20 -7.89
CA ARG A 109 -8.88 -12.34 -9.27
C ARG A 109 -8.05 -13.38 -10.03
N ALA A 110 -6.73 -13.34 -9.90
CA ALA A 110 -5.82 -14.23 -10.60
C ALA A 110 -6.01 -15.70 -10.17
N VAL A 111 -6.21 -15.98 -8.86
CA VAL A 111 -6.47 -17.36 -8.41
C VAL A 111 -7.87 -17.86 -8.79
N ILE A 112 -8.86 -16.97 -8.89
CA ILE A 112 -10.19 -17.33 -9.41
C ILE A 112 -10.11 -17.64 -10.90
N GLU A 113 -9.39 -16.83 -11.69
CA GLU A 113 -9.12 -17.11 -13.11
C GLU A 113 -8.39 -18.45 -13.29
N LEU A 114 -7.38 -18.71 -12.46
CA LEU A 114 -6.62 -19.96 -12.44
C LEU A 114 -7.53 -21.18 -12.21
N LEU A 115 -8.38 -21.13 -11.18
CA LEU A 115 -9.35 -22.19 -10.88
C LEU A 115 -10.48 -22.28 -11.91
N SER A 116 -10.76 -21.19 -12.64
CA SER A 116 -11.74 -21.25 -13.71
C SER A 116 -11.21 -22.06 -14.90
N GLN A 117 -9.88 -22.13 -15.06
CA GLN A 117 -9.22 -22.92 -16.10
C GLN A 117 -8.67 -24.27 -15.62
N HIS A 118 -8.60 -24.53 -14.31
CA HIS A 118 -8.00 -25.73 -13.73
C HIS A 118 -8.84 -26.26 -12.58
N TRP A 119 -8.96 -27.58 -12.48
CA TRP A 119 -9.67 -28.22 -11.37
C TRP A 119 -8.92 -28.04 -10.05
N GLY A 120 -9.64 -27.66 -9.00
CA GLY A 120 -9.07 -27.46 -7.68
C GLY A 120 -10.04 -26.95 -6.63
N PHE A 121 -9.54 -26.67 -5.43
CA PHE A 121 -10.33 -26.28 -4.26
C PHE A 121 -9.94 -24.88 -3.79
N TYR A 122 -10.93 -24.04 -3.45
CA TYR A 122 -10.72 -22.62 -3.08
C TYR A 122 -11.05 -22.31 -1.62
N PHE A 123 -10.06 -22.19 -0.76
CA PHE A 123 -10.24 -21.79 0.64
C PHE A 123 -9.92 -20.30 0.78
N ASN A 124 -10.82 -19.54 1.40
CA ASN A 124 -10.61 -18.13 1.70
C ASN A 124 -10.71 -17.95 3.21
N ALA A 125 -9.65 -17.44 3.82
CA ALA A 125 -9.54 -17.32 5.27
C ALA A 125 -10.12 -16.02 5.85
N ALA A 126 -10.48 -15.04 5.02
CA ALA A 126 -11.09 -13.80 5.48
C ALA A 126 -12.55 -14.01 5.89
N ASP A 127 -12.97 -13.35 6.97
CA ASP A 127 -14.33 -13.44 7.51
C ASP A 127 -15.38 -12.71 6.65
N ASP A 128 -14.95 -11.63 6.00
CA ASP A 128 -15.79 -10.65 5.32
C ASP A 128 -15.67 -10.66 3.80
N ASP A 129 -15.14 -11.75 3.21
CA ASP A 129 -14.84 -11.84 1.78
C ASP A 129 -15.66 -12.91 1.02
N TRP A 130 -15.27 -13.25 -0.22
CA TRP A 130 -15.94 -14.27 -1.03
C TRP A 130 -15.50 -15.69 -0.65
N GLY A 131 -16.41 -16.65 -0.85
CA GLY A 131 -16.21 -18.08 -0.67
C GLY A 131 -17.20 -18.72 0.30
N SER A 132 -16.88 -19.92 0.79
CA SER A 132 -17.57 -20.62 1.88
C SER A 132 -17.12 -20.13 3.25
N GLY A 133 -18.01 -20.08 4.24
CA GLY A 133 -17.72 -19.79 5.65
C GLY A 133 -17.10 -20.98 6.39
N ASP A 134 -16.83 -22.10 5.72
CA ASP A 134 -16.22 -23.30 6.30
C ASP A 134 -14.88 -23.02 7.01
N MET A 135 -14.04 -22.16 6.45
CA MET A 135 -12.78 -21.73 7.08
C MET A 135 -13.00 -20.98 8.40
N MET A 136 -14.06 -20.18 8.51
CA MET A 136 -14.40 -19.49 9.76
C MET A 136 -14.94 -20.47 10.81
N THR A 137 -15.69 -21.48 10.37
CA THR A 137 -16.10 -22.59 11.24
C THR A 137 -14.90 -23.40 11.71
N LEU A 138 -13.92 -23.66 10.85
CA LEU A 138 -12.66 -24.32 11.24
C LEU A 138 -11.91 -23.49 12.28
N TYR A 139 -11.74 -22.18 12.01
CA TYR A 139 -11.09 -21.26 12.94
C TYR A 139 -11.79 -21.24 14.29
N GLY A 140 -13.12 -21.11 14.30
CA GLY A 140 -13.94 -21.13 15.52
C GLY A 140 -13.76 -22.42 16.32
N SER A 141 -13.82 -23.58 15.66
CA SER A 141 -13.64 -24.89 16.31
C SER A 141 -12.27 -25.02 16.98
N ILE A 142 -11.21 -24.55 16.31
CA ILE A 142 -9.84 -24.61 16.87
C ILE A 142 -9.69 -23.61 18.01
N ARG A 143 -10.21 -22.39 17.85
CA ARG A 143 -10.20 -21.39 18.91
C ARG A 143 -10.86 -21.90 20.19
N ASP A 144 -12.02 -22.54 20.05
CA ASP A 144 -12.80 -23.02 21.18
C ASP A 144 -12.07 -24.20 21.86
N HIS A 145 -11.45 -25.11 21.09
CA HIS A 145 -10.57 -26.14 21.62
C HIS A 145 -9.38 -25.58 22.42
N LEU A 146 -8.71 -24.55 21.89
CA LEU A 146 -7.57 -23.91 22.57
C LEU A 146 -7.99 -23.20 23.86
N LYS A 147 -9.18 -22.58 23.89
CA LYS A 147 -9.73 -21.94 25.11
C LYS A 147 -10.02 -22.96 26.21
N ASP A 148 -10.67 -24.07 25.87
CA ASP A 148 -11.04 -25.11 26.84
C ASP A 148 -9.79 -25.71 27.52
N LEU A 149 -8.69 -25.83 26.78
CA LEU A 149 -7.40 -26.30 27.29
C LEU A 149 -6.70 -25.27 28.20
N GLN A 150 -6.76 -23.97 27.87
CA GLN A 150 -6.21 -22.91 28.72
C GLN A 150 -6.89 -22.82 30.09
N THR A 151 -8.18 -23.15 30.17
CA THR A 151 -8.91 -23.22 31.45
C THR A 151 -8.66 -24.50 32.25
N SER A 152 -8.13 -25.56 31.62
CA SER A 152 -8.10 -26.91 32.20
C SER A 152 -6.69 -27.43 32.55
N TYR A 153 -5.61 -26.87 31.98
CA TYR A 153 -4.25 -27.41 32.13
C TYR A 153 -3.20 -26.32 32.39
N THR A 154 -2.16 -26.66 33.16
CA THR A 154 -0.99 -25.79 33.44
C THR A 154 0.11 -25.88 32.38
N VAL A 155 0.05 -26.87 31.46
CA VAL A 155 1.03 -27.09 30.39
C VAL A 155 0.29 -27.25 29.05
N VAL A 156 0.72 -26.51 28.03
CA VAL A 156 0.13 -26.55 26.69
C VAL A 156 0.70 -27.72 25.89
N ASP A 157 -0.14 -28.69 25.50
CA ASP A 157 0.24 -29.79 24.61
C ASP A 157 0.15 -29.34 23.13
N LEU A 158 1.29 -28.90 22.60
CA LEU A 158 1.38 -28.36 21.24
C LEU A 158 1.15 -29.43 20.15
N GLU A 159 1.44 -30.70 20.42
CA GLU A 159 1.25 -31.77 19.44
C GLU A 159 -0.21 -32.25 19.41
N ALA A 160 -0.90 -32.25 20.55
CA ALA A 160 -2.35 -32.42 20.59
C ALA A 160 -3.06 -31.31 19.79
N ASN A 161 -2.61 -30.04 19.93
CA ASN A 161 -3.14 -28.92 19.15
C ASN A 161 -2.92 -29.13 17.64
N ASN A 162 -1.71 -29.55 17.24
CA ASN A 162 -1.39 -29.91 15.85
C ASN A 162 -2.34 -31.00 15.32
N ALA A 163 -2.53 -32.08 16.09
CA ALA A 163 -3.38 -33.20 15.69
C ALA A 163 -4.85 -32.78 15.56
N TYR A 164 -5.35 -31.95 16.48
CA TYR A 164 -6.71 -31.42 16.44
C TYR A 164 -6.93 -30.53 15.20
N ALA A 165 -6.08 -29.52 15.01
CA ALA A 165 -6.16 -28.61 13.87
C ALA A 165 -6.08 -29.36 12.52
N ARG A 166 -5.20 -30.36 12.41
CA ARG A 166 -5.11 -31.23 11.22
C ARG A 166 -6.40 -32.01 11.00
N LYS A 167 -6.99 -32.59 12.04
CA LYS A 167 -8.25 -33.36 11.93
C LYS A 167 -9.40 -32.51 11.43
N ILE A 168 -9.57 -31.31 11.98
CA ILE A 168 -10.62 -30.38 11.57
C ILE A 168 -10.41 -29.93 10.11
N THR A 169 -9.16 -29.67 9.71
CA THR A 169 -8.81 -29.34 8.32
C THR A 169 -9.16 -30.50 7.36
N LEU A 170 -8.88 -31.73 7.75
CA LEU A 170 -9.22 -32.92 6.96
C LEU A 170 -10.75 -33.08 6.80
N LEU A 171 -11.53 -32.83 7.85
CA LEU A 171 -13.01 -32.86 7.77
C LEU A 171 -13.56 -31.74 6.88
N LEU A 172 -12.95 -30.56 6.93
CA LEU A 172 -13.28 -29.46 6.02
C LEU A 172 -13.00 -29.85 4.58
N PHE A 173 -11.85 -30.44 4.28
CA PHE A 173 -11.53 -30.92 2.93
C PHE A 173 -12.49 -32.02 2.46
N LEU A 174 -12.80 -32.98 3.34
CA LEU A 174 -13.76 -34.06 3.07
C LEU A 174 -15.13 -33.50 2.66
N SER A 175 -15.61 -32.43 3.33
CA SER A 175 -16.89 -31.81 2.99
C SER A 175 -16.94 -31.35 1.53
N ARG A 176 -15.89 -30.66 1.06
CA ARG A 176 -15.81 -30.17 -0.32
C ARG A 176 -15.65 -31.28 -1.32
N LEU A 177 -14.87 -32.29 -0.96
CA LEU A 177 -14.63 -33.45 -1.80
C LEU A 177 -15.90 -34.29 -2.02
N LEU A 178 -16.74 -34.42 -0.98
CA LEU A 178 -18.03 -35.12 -1.09
C LEU A 178 -19.02 -34.35 -1.98
N VAL A 179 -19.08 -33.02 -1.86
CA VAL A 179 -19.88 -32.18 -2.78
C VAL A 179 -19.34 -32.31 -4.22
N PHE A 180 -18.02 -32.24 -4.40
CA PHE A 180 -17.38 -32.38 -5.71
C PHE A 180 -17.69 -33.74 -6.35
N LYS A 181 -17.52 -34.83 -5.61
CA LYS A 181 -17.87 -36.19 -6.03
C LYS A 181 -19.36 -36.32 -6.40
N HIS A 182 -20.26 -35.68 -5.64
CA HIS A 182 -21.68 -35.66 -5.96
C HIS A 182 -21.94 -34.96 -7.30
N CYS A 183 -21.36 -33.77 -7.52
CA CYS A 183 -21.45 -33.06 -8.79
C CYS A 183 -20.94 -33.90 -9.96
N LEU A 184 -19.79 -34.57 -9.79
CA LEU A 184 -19.23 -35.50 -10.77
C LEU A 184 -20.06 -36.77 -10.97
N SER A 185 -21.09 -37.01 -10.17
CA SER A 185 -21.97 -38.17 -10.29
C SER A 185 -23.31 -37.84 -10.96
N VAL A 186 -23.67 -36.56 -11.10
CA VAL A 186 -24.91 -36.11 -11.76
C VAL A 186 -24.92 -36.54 -13.24
N PRO A 187 -25.92 -37.31 -13.71
CA PRO A 187 -26.02 -37.74 -15.11
C PRO A 187 -26.09 -36.54 -16.08
N ASP A 188 -25.54 -36.72 -17.28
CA ASP A 188 -25.58 -35.75 -18.39
C ASP A 188 -24.94 -34.37 -18.10
N GLY A 189 -24.16 -34.27 -17.03
CA GLY A 189 -23.51 -33.03 -16.61
C GLY A 189 -22.08 -32.82 -17.11
N SER A 190 -21.47 -33.78 -17.82
CA SER A 190 -20.04 -33.75 -18.14
C SER A 190 -19.64 -32.61 -19.09
N GLU A 191 -20.52 -32.23 -20.02
CA GLU A 191 -20.24 -31.13 -20.96
C GLU A 191 -20.48 -29.75 -20.34
N THR A 192 -21.41 -29.66 -19.39
CA THR A 192 -21.82 -28.40 -18.77
C THR A 192 -21.07 -28.10 -17.48
N PHE A 193 -20.64 -29.11 -16.72
CA PHE A 193 -19.89 -28.92 -15.47
C PHE A 193 -18.40 -28.71 -15.75
N THR A 194 -18.01 -27.44 -15.81
CA THR A 194 -16.63 -27.02 -16.04
C THR A 194 -15.91 -26.64 -14.75
N SER A 195 -14.58 -26.53 -14.78
CA SER A 195 -13.80 -25.97 -13.66
C SER A 195 -14.23 -24.55 -13.30
N ALA A 196 -14.68 -23.75 -14.27
CA ALA A 196 -15.25 -22.42 -14.02
C ALA A 196 -16.52 -22.47 -13.18
N ARG A 197 -17.46 -23.38 -13.47
CA ARG A 197 -18.66 -23.56 -12.64
C ARG A 197 -18.32 -24.08 -11.25
N TRP A 198 -17.35 -24.99 -11.15
CA TRP A 198 -16.86 -25.48 -9.86
C TRP A 198 -16.18 -24.39 -9.03
N ALA A 199 -15.39 -23.52 -9.65
CA ALA A 199 -14.78 -22.37 -9.00
C ALA A 199 -15.87 -21.40 -8.50
N LEU A 200 -16.85 -21.05 -9.34
CA LEU A 200 -17.96 -20.19 -8.97
C LEU A 200 -18.78 -20.74 -7.79
N LEU A 201 -19.05 -22.05 -7.78
CA LEU A 201 -19.76 -22.68 -6.66
C LEU A 201 -19.00 -22.50 -5.34
N GLN A 202 -17.68 -22.60 -5.35
CA GLN A 202 -16.84 -22.44 -4.16
C GLN A 202 -16.64 -20.99 -3.72
N VAL A 203 -16.57 -20.05 -4.67
CA VAL A 203 -16.33 -18.61 -4.41
C VAL A 203 -17.64 -17.87 -4.08
N CYS A 204 -18.78 -18.32 -4.60
CA CYS A 204 -20.08 -17.67 -4.45
C CYS A 204 -21.20 -18.62 -3.95
N PRO A 205 -20.96 -19.51 -2.96
CA PRO A 205 -21.95 -20.54 -2.60
C PRO A 205 -23.25 -19.93 -2.06
N HIS A 206 -23.15 -18.87 -1.24
CA HIS A 206 -24.30 -18.15 -0.67
C HIS A 206 -25.02 -17.22 -1.66
N VAL A 207 -24.36 -16.84 -2.76
CA VAL A 207 -24.99 -16.07 -3.84
C VAL A 207 -25.82 -16.98 -4.74
N LEU A 208 -25.27 -18.16 -5.05
CA LEU A 208 -25.91 -19.13 -5.95
C LEU A 208 -27.04 -19.89 -5.26
N PHE A 209 -26.90 -20.22 -3.97
CA PHE A 209 -27.90 -20.95 -3.22
C PHE A 209 -27.79 -20.70 -1.70
N ARG A 210 -27.04 -21.56 -1.02
CA ARG A 210 -26.66 -21.48 0.39
C ARG A 210 -25.27 -22.07 0.51
N ASP A 211 -24.61 -21.80 1.63
CA ASP A 211 -23.31 -22.37 1.88
C ASP A 211 -23.36 -23.89 2.16
N ILE A 212 -23.42 -24.67 1.08
CA ILE A 212 -23.50 -26.13 1.11
C ILE A 212 -22.23 -26.77 1.68
N PHE A 213 -21.09 -26.11 1.52
CA PHE A 213 -19.80 -26.61 2.01
C PHE A 213 -19.77 -26.49 3.52
N ASN A 214 -20.05 -25.30 4.06
CA ASN A 214 -20.11 -25.13 5.50
C ASN A 214 -21.23 -25.96 6.14
N ALA A 215 -22.41 -26.04 5.50
CA ALA A 215 -23.53 -26.84 5.99
C ALA A 215 -23.22 -28.35 6.09
N LEU A 216 -22.42 -28.89 5.15
CA LEU A 216 -21.96 -30.27 5.22
C LEU A 216 -20.81 -30.41 6.23
N PHE A 217 -19.86 -29.48 6.24
CA PHE A 217 -18.73 -29.48 7.16
C PHE A 217 -19.19 -29.52 8.62
N LEU A 218 -20.17 -28.68 9.01
CA LEU A 218 -20.77 -28.69 10.35
C LEU A 218 -21.31 -30.06 10.75
N LYS A 219 -21.87 -30.85 9.81
CA LYS A 219 -22.35 -32.22 10.08
C LYS A 219 -21.22 -33.22 10.22
N LEU A 220 -20.09 -32.98 9.54
CA LEU A 220 -18.92 -33.84 9.59
C LEU A 220 -18.04 -33.56 10.82
N LEU A 221 -18.19 -32.41 11.50
CA LEU A 221 -17.43 -32.09 12.71
C LEU A 221 -17.57 -33.16 13.81
N ASP A 222 -18.74 -33.81 13.92
CA ASP A 222 -18.96 -34.92 14.88
C ASP A 222 -18.01 -36.11 14.67
N LEU A 223 -17.42 -36.23 13.47
CA LEU A 223 -16.46 -37.28 13.15
C LEU A 223 -15.07 -37.00 13.73
N GLN A 224 -14.84 -35.83 14.36
CA GLN A 224 -13.58 -35.51 15.04
C GLN A 224 -13.22 -36.49 16.16
N ARG A 225 -14.19 -37.27 16.65
CA ARG A 225 -13.99 -38.36 17.62
C ARG A 225 -13.15 -39.52 17.06
N HIS A 226 -13.09 -39.68 15.74
CA HIS A 226 -12.31 -40.74 15.09
C HIS A 226 -10.81 -40.38 15.06
N GLY A 227 -9.95 -41.38 14.97
CA GLY A 227 -8.50 -41.18 14.87
C GLY A 227 -8.08 -40.47 13.57
N LEU A 228 -6.92 -39.79 13.60
CA LEU A 228 -6.41 -39.05 12.45
C LEU A 228 -6.10 -39.96 11.24
N ASN A 229 -5.48 -41.11 11.47
CA ASN A 229 -5.08 -42.03 10.39
C ASN A 229 -6.30 -42.65 9.65
N PRO A 230 -7.34 -43.19 10.32
CA PRO A 230 -8.56 -43.62 9.65
C PRO A 230 -9.20 -42.54 8.79
N LEU A 231 -9.22 -41.29 9.28
CA LEU A 231 -9.78 -40.16 8.54
C LEU A 231 -8.97 -39.85 7.28
N LEU A 232 -7.64 -39.84 7.39
CA LEU A 232 -6.74 -39.60 6.25
C LEU A 232 -6.91 -40.67 5.16
N LEU A 233 -6.99 -41.95 5.55
CA LEU A 233 -7.22 -43.07 4.62
C LEU A 233 -8.56 -42.95 3.89
N LEU A 234 -9.63 -42.63 4.63
CA LEU A 234 -10.94 -42.38 4.03
C LEU A 234 -10.87 -41.26 2.97
N ILE A 235 -10.27 -40.12 3.33
CA ILE A 235 -10.21 -38.95 2.45
C ILE A 235 -9.42 -39.27 1.17
N ARG A 236 -8.30 -39.99 1.29
CA ARG A 236 -7.54 -40.47 0.13
C ARG A 236 -8.41 -41.34 -0.79
N ASN A 237 -9.15 -42.30 -0.23
CA ASN A 237 -10.03 -43.17 -1.02
C ASN A 237 -11.16 -42.39 -1.72
N VAL A 238 -11.76 -41.40 -1.04
CA VAL A 238 -12.79 -40.54 -1.65
C VAL A 238 -12.17 -39.65 -2.74
N TYR A 239 -10.91 -39.23 -2.56
CA TYR A 239 -10.20 -38.37 -3.51
C TYR A 239 -9.87 -39.10 -4.80
N GLU A 240 -9.30 -40.31 -4.69
CA GLU A 240 -9.00 -41.13 -5.86
C GLU A 240 -10.28 -41.44 -6.64
N ASP A 241 -11.38 -41.83 -5.99
CA ASP A 241 -12.66 -42.06 -6.68
C ASP A 241 -13.22 -40.79 -7.35
N ALA A 242 -13.06 -39.61 -6.74
CA ALA A 242 -13.46 -38.35 -7.37
C ALA A 242 -12.58 -38.02 -8.59
N LYS A 243 -11.26 -38.24 -8.49
CA LYS A 243 -10.30 -38.00 -9.57
C LYS A 243 -10.54 -38.96 -10.75
N ASP A 244 -10.77 -40.24 -10.47
CA ASP A 244 -11.10 -41.25 -11.48
C ASP A 244 -12.37 -40.87 -12.24
N ARG A 245 -13.43 -40.45 -11.52
CA ARG A 245 -14.67 -39.96 -12.14
C ARG A 245 -14.43 -38.77 -13.04
N LEU A 246 -13.61 -37.83 -12.60
CA LEU A 246 -13.28 -36.62 -13.36
C LEU A 246 -12.56 -36.98 -14.68
N ILE A 247 -11.60 -37.90 -14.63
CA ILE A 247 -10.87 -38.39 -15.80
C ILE A 247 -11.82 -39.15 -16.75
N VAL A 248 -12.60 -40.10 -16.22
CA VAL A 248 -13.48 -40.97 -17.02
C VAL A 248 -14.62 -40.19 -17.68
N ARG A 249 -15.24 -39.24 -16.98
CA ARG A 249 -16.36 -38.45 -17.53
C ARG A 249 -15.91 -37.38 -18.52
N GLY A 250 -14.65 -36.97 -18.49
CA GLY A 250 -14.11 -36.00 -19.44
C GLY A 250 -14.67 -34.59 -19.29
N CYS A 251 -15.03 -34.16 -18.07
CA CYS A 251 -15.46 -32.79 -17.78
C CYS A 251 -14.38 -31.78 -18.18
N LEU A 252 -14.75 -30.53 -18.49
CA LEU A 252 -13.81 -29.53 -19.01
C LEU A 252 -13.13 -28.69 -17.90
N PRO A 253 -11.80 -28.45 -17.95
CA PRO A 253 -10.85 -28.95 -18.94
C PRO A 253 -10.61 -30.45 -18.75
N LYS A 254 -10.37 -31.15 -19.87
CA LYS A 254 -9.99 -32.56 -19.82
C LYS A 254 -8.61 -32.66 -19.19
N ILE A 255 -8.47 -33.53 -18.20
CA ILE A 255 -7.21 -33.80 -17.52
C ILE A 255 -6.75 -35.23 -17.78
N LYS A 256 -5.45 -35.46 -17.72
CA LYS A 256 -4.85 -36.80 -17.83
C LYS A 256 -4.57 -37.38 -16.45
N ASP A 257 -4.34 -38.69 -16.40
CA ASP A 257 -3.75 -39.31 -15.22
C ASP A 257 -2.40 -38.65 -14.88
N GLY A 258 -2.12 -38.51 -13.59
CA GLY A 258 -0.98 -37.75 -13.07
C GLY A 258 -1.15 -36.22 -13.02
N THR A 259 -2.24 -35.65 -13.53
CA THR A 259 -2.53 -34.21 -13.37
C THR A 259 -2.78 -33.88 -11.90
N ARG A 260 -2.09 -32.87 -11.37
CA ARG A 260 -2.30 -32.36 -10.00
C ARG A 260 -3.49 -31.41 -9.95
N LEU A 261 -4.32 -31.55 -8.91
CA LEU A 261 -5.37 -30.57 -8.64
C LEU A 261 -4.82 -29.39 -7.83
N LEU A 262 -5.43 -28.22 -7.98
CA LEU A 262 -5.02 -27.04 -7.21
C LEU A 262 -5.69 -27.02 -5.83
N VAL A 263 -4.97 -26.53 -4.83
CA VAL A 263 -5.54 -26.17 -3.52
C VAL A 263 -5.12 -24.73 -3.24
N ILE A 264 -6.06 -23.80 -3.41
CA ILE A 264 -5.85 -22.37 -3.18
C ILE A 264 -6.19 -22.04 -1.73
N ASN A 265 -5.26 -21.44 -1.00
CA ASN A 265 -5.48 -20.79 0.29
C ASN A 265 -5.33 -19.28 0.09
N ASP A 266 -6.44 -18.58 -0.08
CA ASP A 266 -6.53 -17.14 -0.28
C ASP A 266 -6.75 -16.41 1.04
N GLU A 267 -6.30 -15.15 1.10
CA GLU A 267 -6.27 -14.33 2.32
C GLU A 267 -5.60 -15.03 3.53
N ALA A 268 -4.62 -15.89 3.25
CA ALA A 268 -4.02 -16.79 4.24
C ALA A 268 -3.18 -16.09 5.32
N GLN A 269 -2.88 -14.79 5.16
CA GLN A 269 -2.26 -13.99 6.22
C GLN A 269 -3.09 -14.00 7.50
N PHE A 270 -4.42 -14.11 7.38
CA PHE A 270 -5.30 -14.14 8.54
C PHE A 270 -4.89 -15.29 9.46
N LEU A 271 -4.78 -16.50 8.91
CA LEU A 271 -4.34 -17.70 9.63
C LEU A 271 -2.86 -17.64 10.04
N GLY A 272 -2.06 -16.91 9.27
CA GLY A 272 -0.67 -16.60 9.60
C GLY A 272 -0.53 -15.79 10.88
N ASP A 273 -1.47 -14.89 11.17
CA ASP A 273 -1.48 -14.03 12.35
C ASP A 273 -2.18 -14.66 13.57
N GLN A 274 -2.89 -15.78 13.40
CA GLN A 274 -3.65 -16.41 14.47
C GLN A 274 -2.85 -17.45 15.26
N PHE A 275 -3.05 -17.45 16.58
CA PHE A 275 -2.56 -18.48 17.51
C PHE A 275 -1.06 -18.76 17.39
N HIS A 276 -0.26 -17.73 17.16
CA HIS A 276 1.19 -17.82 17.33
C HIS A 276 1.51 -18.36 18.73
N GLY A 277 2.39 -19.35 18.80
CA GLY A 277 2.77 -19.96 20.07
C GLY A 277 2.04 -21.27 20.41
N PHE A 278 0.98 -21.63 19.68
CA PHE A 278 0.11 -22.76 20.04
C PHE A 278 0.35 -24.05 19.25
N PHE A 279 1.29 -24.04 18.30
CA PHE A 279 1.57 -25.18 17.41
C PHE A 279 3.08 -25.46 17.33
N GLN A 280 3.46 -26.74 17.33
CA GLN A 280 4.85 -27.18 17.29
C GLN A 280 5.36 -27.36 15.85
N SER A 281 6.62 -26.99 15.60
CA SER A 281 7.33 -27.31 14.35
C SER A 281 7.64 -28.82 14.25
N LYS A 282 7.54 -29.39 13.04
CA LYS A 282 7.90 -30.79 12.78
C LYS A 282 9.41 -31.03 12.61
N SER A 283 10.21 -29.99 12.38
CA SER A 283 11.67 -30.12 12.24
C SER A 283 12.33 -30.15 13.61
N SER A 284 13.01 -31.25 13.95
CA SER A 284 13.69 -31.47 15.23
C SER A 284 14.86 -30.52 15.54
N SER A 285 15.20 -29.60 14.63
CA SER A 285 16.28 -28.63 14.76
C SER A 285 15.80 -27.19 15.02
N ASP A 286 14.48 -26.96 15.10
CA ASP A 286 13.90 -25.62 15.03
C ASP A 286 12.85 -25.47 16.15
N ASP A 287 13.25 -24.91 17.30
CA ASP A 287 12.41 -24.63 18.48
C ASP A 287 11.32 -23.56 18.24
N PHE A 288 11.08 -23.19 16.99
CA PHE A 288 10.18 -22.09 16.64
C PHE A 288 8.71 -22.53 16.65
N LEU A 289 7.92 -21.84 17.48
CA LEU A 289 6.47 -21.97 17.54
C LEU A 289 5.82 -21.50 16.23
N ARG A 290 4.76 -22.19 15.80
CA ARG A 290 4.10 -21.97 14.50
C ARG A 290 2.70 -21.34 14.65
N PRO A 291 2.23 -20.59 13.65
CA PRO A 291 0.85 -20.10 13.60
C PRO A 291 -0.12 -21.17 13.10
N LEU A 292 -1.42 -20.88 13.18
CA LEU A 292 -2.49 -21.78 12.73
C LEU A 292 -2.39 -22.21 11.26
N LEU A 293 -1.83 -21.35 10.40
CA LEU A 293 -1.60 -21.69 8.99
C LEU A 293 -0.76 -22.99 8.82
N SER A 294 0.12 -23.29 9.77
CA SER A 294 1.03 -24.43 9.70
C SER A 294 0.35 -25.81 9.72
N PRO A 295 -0.41 -26.17 10.76
CA PRO A 295 -1.12 -27.45 10.78
C PRO A 295 -2.12 -27.59 9.62
N ILE A 296 -2.68 -26.48 9.10
CA ILE A 296 -3.60 -26.49 7.95
C ILE A 296 -2.87 -26.90 6.66
N LEU A 297 -1.75 -26.24 6.32
CA LEU A 297 -0.97 -26.57 5.13
C LEU A 297 -0.41 -28.01 5.21
N HIS A 298 -0.01 -28.45 6.40
CA HIS A 298 0.41 -29.83 6.62
C HIS A 298 -0.72 -30.84 6.39
N ALA A 299 -1.94 -30.56 6.83
CA ALA A 299 -3.08 -31.45 6.60
C ALA A 299 -3.36 -31.64 5.10
N PHE A 300 -3.32 -30.57 4.29
CA PHE A 300 -3.49 -30.70 2.83
C PHE A 300 -2.37 -31.51 2.19
N ARG A 301 -1.11 -31.27 2.61
CA ARG A 301 0.05 -32.03 2.13
C ARG A 301 -0.03 -33.51 2.47
N ASP A 302 -0.56 -33.86 3.63
CA ASP A 302 -0.68 -35.24 4.07
C ASP A 302 -1.70 -36.03 3.24
N ILE A 303 -2.69 -35.38 2.61
CA ILE A 303 -3.67 -36.06 1.76
C ILE A 303 -2.97 -36.63 0.51
N GLY A 304 -2.13 -35.84 -0.16
CA GLY A 304 -1.36 -36.33 -1.31
C GLY A 304 -0.24 -35.39 -1.73
N LYS A 305 1.00 -35.70 -1.31
CA LYS A 305 2.21 -34.95 -1.68
C LYS A 305 2.33 -34.77 -3.19
N ASP A 306 2.01 -35.78 -3.99
CA ASP A 306 2.17 -35.73 -5.45
C ASP A 306 0.88 -35.42 -6.21
N GLN A 307 -0.22 -35.22 -5.49
CA GLN A 307 -1.57 -35.10 -6.05
C GLN A 307 -2.06 -33.65 -6.13
N PHE A 308 -1.50 -32.76 -5.30
CA PHE A 308 -1.90 -31.37 -5.22
C PHE A 308 -0.76 -30.40 -5.49
N THR A 309 -1.12 -29.25 -6.06
CA THR A 309 -0.31 -28.04 -6.03
C THR A 309 -0.98 -27.04 -5.09
N LEU A 310 -0.32 -26.74 -3.98
CA LEU A 310 -0.79 -25.79 -2.99
C LEU A 310 -0.41 -24.37 -3.43
N VAL A 311 -1.40 -23.49 -3.58
CA VAL A 311 -1.17 -22.07 -3.88
C VAL A 311 -1.61 -21.26 -2.68
N THR A 312 -0.71 -20.46 -2.11
CA THR A 312 -1.02 -19.66 -0.90
C THR A 312 -0.88 -18.18 -1.21
N CYS A 313 -1.94 -17.41 -0.98
CA CYS A 313 -2.04 -16.00 -1.31
C CYS A 313 -2.49 -15.20 -0.09
N GLY A 314 -2.03 -13.96 0.02
CA GLY A 314 -2.41 -13.08 1.12
C GLY A 314 -1.62 -11.79 1.13
N THR A 315 -2.22 -10.71 1.64
CA THR A 315 -1.48 -9.46 1.87
C THR A 315 -0.81 -9.52 3.23
N GLY A 316 0.49 -9.28 3.32
CA GLY A 316 1.21 -9.37 4.60
C GLY A 316 1.67 -10.78 4.95
N LEU A 317 1.49 -11.76 4.05
CA LEU A 317 2.17 -13.04 4.18
C LEU A 317 3.67 -12.82 4.01
N SER A 318 4.42 -13.03 5.08
CA SER A 318 5.86 -12.92 4.95
C SER A 318 6.45 -14.06 4.14
N ILE A 319 7.42 -13.70 3.31
CA ILE A 319 8.30 -14.66 2.64
C ILE A 319 8.94 -15.60 3.67
N ASN A 320 9.19 -15.06 4.88
CA ASN A 320 9.70 -15.80 6.03
C ASN A 320 8.65 -16.72 6.67
N THR A 321 7.38 -16.34 6.63
CA THR A 321 6.25 -17.16 7.11
C THR A 321 5.99 -18.38 6.24
N LEU A 322 6.61 -18.53 5.05
CA LEU A 322 6.42 -19.69 4.19
C LEU A 322 7.68 -20.54 3.96
N PHE A 323 8.87 -20.07 4.40
CA PHE A 323 10.12 -20.85 4.36
C PHE A 323 9.96 -22.23 5.03
N TRP A 324 9.22 -22.32 6.14
CA TRP A 324 9.02 -23.59 6.85
C TRP A 324 8.15 -24.59 6.09
N VAL A 325 7.27 -24.13 5.19
CA VAL A 325 6.43 -25.02 4.35
C VAL A 325 7.32 -25.82 3.41
N GLN A 326 8.37 -25.17 2.88
CA GLN A 326 9.35 -25.77 1.98
C GLN A 326 10.37 -26.62 2.74
N SER A 327 10.92 -26.12 3.87
CA SER A 327 11.97 -26.82 4.63
C SER A 327 11.48 -28.06 5.39
N SER A 328 10.19 -28.13 5.76
CA SER A 328 9.61 -29.26 6.50
C SER A 328 9.16 -30.41 5.59
N GLY A 329 9.56 -30.43 4.31
CA GLY A 329 8.93 -31.22 3.26
C GLY A 329 9.83 -32.08 2.36
N SER A 330 11.12 -31.78 2.21
CA SER A 330 12.00 -32.44 1.23
C SER A 330 13.28 -33.01 1.86
N GLU A 331 13.64 -34.23 1.46
CA GLU A 331 14.99 -34.82 1.63
C GLU A 331 16.04 -34.12 0.74
N LEU A 332 15.60 -33.19 -0.11
CA LEU A 332 16.43 -32.30 -0.92
C LEU A 332 16.23 -30.87 -0.41
N LYS A 333 17.17 -30.39 0.38
CA LYS A 333 17.30 -28.96 0.69
C LYS A 333 17.61 -28.24 -0.63
N ASP A 334 16.63 -27.55 -1.18
CA ASP A 334 16.87 -26.57 -2.24
C ASP A 334 17.40 -25.31 -1.54
N ASP A 335 18.73 -25.15 -1.52
CA ASP A 335 19.42 -24.00 -0.94
C ASP A 335 19.23 -22.70 -1.77
N SER A 336 18.40 -22.72 -2.82
CA SER A 336 18.11 -21.52 -3.59
C SER A 336 17.18 -20.58 -2.80
N LYS A 337 17.76 -19.51 -2.24
CA LYS A 337 17.04 -18.34 -1.69
C LYS A 337 16.24 -17.55 -2.75
N ASN A 338 16.10 -18.09 -3.97
CA ASN A 338 15.38 -17.44 -5.06
C ASN A 338 13.90 -17.79 -4.96
N PHE A 339 13.16 -16.93 -4.27
CA PHE A 339 11.71 -16.95 -4.38
C PHE A 339 11.29 -16.48 -5.75
N GLU A 340 10.36 -17.23 -6.36
CA GLU A 340 9.64 -16.73 -7.51
C GLU A 340 8.58 -15.76 -7.02
N TYR A 341 8.82 -14.48 -7.27
CA TYR A 341 7.88 -13.42 -7.01
C TYR A 341 7.08 -13.14 -8.28
N MET A 342 5.84 -12.68 -8.08
CA MET A 342 4.98 -12.24 -9.17
C MET A 342 4.79 -10.74 -9.08
N GLU A 343 5.20 -10.02 -10.12
CA GLU A 343 4.72 -8.66 -10.29
C GLU A 343 3.30 -8.71 -10.83
N PHE A 344 2.36 -8.15 -10.08
CA PHE A 344 1.03 -7.82 -10.57
C PHE A 344 1.08 -6.37 -11.02
N PRO A 345 1.24 -6.08 -12.32
CA PRO A 345 1.59 -4.74 -12.80
C PRO A 345 0.52 -3.67 -12.52
N GLY A 346 -0.66 -4.03 -12.01
CA GLY A 346 -1.72 -3.07 -11.78
C GLY A 346 -2.23 -2.47 -13.09
N PHE A 347 -2.84 -1.29 -12.99
CA PHE A 347 -2.98 -0.39 -14.13
C PHE A 347 -1.71 0.45 -14.22
N THR A 348 -0.89 0.19 -15.23
CA THR A 348 0.42 0.86 -15.45
C THR A 348 0.31 2.18 -16.19
N ASP A 349 -0.72 2.30 -17.03
CA ASP A 349 -0.96 3.43 -17.91
C ASP A 349 -2.46 3.59 -18.19
N LEU A 350 -2.84 4.72 -18.79
CA LEU A 350 -4.23 5.02 -19.11
C LEU A 350 -4.83 4.03 -20.13
N GLU A 351 -4.01 3.48 -21.03
CA GLU A 351 -4.45 2.52 -22.04
C GLU A 351 -4.84 1.17 -21.41
N SER A 352 -4.18 0.76 -20.33
CA SER A 352 -4.51 -0.44 -19.57
C SER A 352 -5.94 -0.36 -18.96
N ILE A 353 -6.34 0.82 -18.48
CA ILE A 353 -7.71 1.09 -17.99
C ILE A 353 -8.70 1.06 -19.14
N LYS A 354 -8.40 1.74 -20.26
CA LYS A 354 -9.27 1.74 -21.46
C LYS A 354 -9.48 0.34 -22.01
N ALA A 355 -8.43 -0.48 -22.07
CA ALA A 355 -8.50 -1.87 -22.49
C ALA A 355 -9.39 -2.68 -21.56
N TYR A 356 -9.29 -2.48 -20.23
CA TYR A 356 -10.17 -3.13 -19.26
C TYR A 356 -11.63 -2.74 -19.46
N LEU A 357 -11.94 -1.44 -19.57
CA LEU A 357 -13.30 -0.95 -19.78
C LEU A 357 -13.90 -1.40 -21.11
N SER A 358 -13.07 -1.50 -22.15
CA SER A 358 -13.48 -2.08 -23.43
C SER A 358 -13.94 -3.54 -23.27
N ARG A 359 -13.32 -4.32 -22.38
CA ARG A 359 -13.80 -5.68 -22.05
C ARG A 359 -15.13 -5.65 -21.30
N VAL A 360 -15.26 -4.80 -20.29
CA VAL A 360 -16.54 -4.61 -19.57
C VAL A 360 -17.66 -4.27 -20.54
N ARG A 361 -17.42 -3.32 -21.45
CA ARG A 361 -18.36 -2.88 -22.47
C ARG A 361 -18.79 -4.00 -23.42
N ARG A 362 -17.89 -4.93 -23.77
CA ARG A 362 -18.21 -6.11 -24.60
C ARG A 362 -19.13 -7.09 -23.88
N CYS A 363 -19.08 -7.16 -22.55
CA CYS A 363 -19.96 -8.02 -21.75
C CYS A 363 -21.40 -7.49 -21.64
N LEU A 364 -21.64 -6.22 -21.98
CA LEU A 364 -22.98 -5.64 -21.97
C LEU A 364 -23.80 -6.15 -23.17
N LEU A 365 -25.04 -6.58 -22.91
CA LEU A 365 -25.87 -7.27 -23.89
C LEU A 365 -26.59 -6.32 -24.85
N ASP A 366 -27.07 -5.19 -24.35
CA ASP A 366 -27.90 -4.25 -25.11
C ASP A 366 -27.18 -2.93 -25.42
N ALA A 367 -27.61 -2.25 -26.49
CA ALA A 367 -27.00 -1.01 -26.96
C ALA A 367 -27.19 0.15 -25.97
N GLU A 368 -28.28 0.14 -25.20
CA GLU A 368 -28.59 1.19 -24.24
C GLU A 368 -27.64 1.12 -23.03
N SER A 369 -27.43 -0.07 -22.46
CA SER A 369 -26.44 -0.30 -21.40
C SER A 369 -25.04 0.14 -21.83
N LYS A 370 -24.65 -0.11 -23.10
CA LYS A 370 -23.35 0.33 -23.65
C LYS A 370 -23.27 1.85 -23.73
N ARG A 371 -24.33 2.50 -24.23
CA ARG A 371 -24.41 3.97 -24.33
C ARG A 371 -24.31 4.62 -22.94
N VAL A 372 -25.09 4.14 -21.97
CA VAL A 372 -25.08 4.65 -20.59
C VAL A 372 -23.72 4.40 -19.91
N PHE A 373 -23.08 3.26 -20.17
CA PHE A 373 -21.73 2.98 -19.66
C PHE A 373 -20.70 3.98 -20.20
N ASP A 374 -20.72 4.25 -21.51
CA ASP A 374 -19.82 5.20 -22.17
C ASP A 374 -20.06 6.65 -21.65
N GLU A 375 -21.32 7.04 -21.44
CA GLU A 375 -21.71 8.35 -20.87
C GLU A 375 -21.23 8.54 -19.42
N ARG A 376 -21.19 7.47 -18.62
CA ARG A 376 -20.79 7.55 -17.19
C ARG A 376 -19.29 7.50 -16.95
N LEU A 377 -18.54 6.97 -17.90
CA LEU A 377 -17.08 6.86 -17.85
C LEU A 377 -16.45 7.63 -19.02
N PRO A 378 -16.66 8.96 -19.11
CA PRO A 378 -16.04 9.79 -20.13
C PRO A 378 -14.51 9.83 -19.95
N GLN A 379 -13.80 10.34 -20.95
CA GLN A 379 -12.33 10.44 -20.96
C GLN A 379 -11.77 11.11 -19.69
N ASP A 380 -12.38 12.21 -19.23
CA ASP A 380 -11.97 12.91 -18.00
C ASP A 380 -12.07 12.02 -16.74
N ALA A 381 -13.05 11.12 -16.68
CA ALA A 381 -13.18 10.16 -15.59
C ALA A 381 -12.05 9.13 -15.61
N LEU A 382 -11.61 8.72 -16.81
CA LEU A 382 -10.49 7.79 -16.98
C LEU A 382 -9.17 8.42 -16.53
N GLU A 383 -8.94 9.67 -16.93
CA GLU A 383 -7.77 10.43 -16.54
C GLU A 383 -7.72 10.64 -15.02
N MET A 384 -8.87 10.91 -14.40
CA MET A 384 -8.96 11.05 -12.94
C MET A 384 -8.78 9.70 -12.22
N LEU A 385 -9.36 8.61 -12.72
CA LEU A 385 -9.16 7.25 -12.20
C LEU A 385 -7.67 6.90 -12.21
N PHE A 386 -7.00 7.16 -13.34
CA PHE A 386 -5.56 6.94 -13.47
C PHE A 386 -4.79 7.84 -12.49
N GLY A 387 -4.96 9.16 -12.56
CA GLY A 387 -4.20 10.10 -11.75
C GLY A 387 -4.32 9.88 -10.23
N LYS A 388 -5.45 9.37 -9.74
CA LYS A 388 -5.71 9.17 -8.30
C LYS A 388 -5.50 7.73 -7.82
N LEU A 389 -5.82 6.73 -8.64
CA LEU A 389 -5.90 5.32 -8.23
C LEU A 389 -4.97 4.38 -9.04
N VAL A 390 -4.05 4.93 -9.84
CA VAL A 390 -3.00 4.17 -10.55
C VAL A 390 -2.16 3.33 -9.58
N GLY A 391 -1.68 2.19 -10.07
CA GLY A 391 -0.83 1.26 -9.33
C GLY A 391 -1.56 -0.01 -8.92
N ARG A 392 -2.85 0.07 -8.54
CA ARG A 392 -3.60 -1.11 -8.07
C ARG A 392 -4.95 -1.28 -8.73
N TYR A 393 -5.28 -2.53 -9.05
CA TYR A 393 -6.54 -2.90 -9.68
C TYR A 393 -7.75 -2.60 -8.78
N ARG A 394 -7.78 -3.12 -7.55
CA ARG A 394 -9.00 -3.13 -6.74
C ARG A 394 -9.55 -1.73 -6.43
N PRO A 395 -8.74 -0.73 -6.01
CA PRO A 395 -9.23 0.65 -5.83
C PRO A 395 -9.96 1.22 -7.05
N ALA A 396 -9.33 1.14 -8.22
CA ALA A 396 -9.91 1.64 -9.47
C ALA A 396 -11.18 0.87 -9.86
N ILE A 397 -11.17 -0.46 -9.72
CA ILE A 397 -12.35 -1.29 -9.98
C ILE A 397 -13.51 -0.95 -9.03
N VAL A 398 -13.25 -0.71 -7.75
CA VAL A 398 -14.29 -0.30 -6.79
C VAL A 398 -14.90 1.04 -7.18
N ALA A 399 -14.10 2.00 -7.63
CA ALA A 399 -14.61 3.27 -8.13
C ALA A 399 -15.49 3.05 -9.38
N ILE A 400 -15.06 2.21 -10.33
CA ILE A 400 -15.86 1.85 -11.52
C ILE A 400 -17.17 1.16 -11.13
N GLU A 401 -17.15 0.21 -10.20
CA GLU A 401 -18.36 -0.47 -9.70
C GLU A 401 -19.37 0.53 -9.14
N LYS A 402 -18.91 1.51 -8.34
CA LYS A 402 -19.77 2.59 -7.80
C LYS A 402 -20.32 3.50 -8.90
N ILE A 403 -19.51 3.86 -9.89
CA ILE A 403 -19.95 4.70 -11.02
C ILE A 403 -21.04 4.00 -11.83
N VAL A 404 -20.91 2.69 -12.03
CA VAL A 404 -21.91 1.88 -12.72
C VAL A 404 -23.20 1.75 -11.91
N GLU A 405 -23.10 1.60 -10.59
CA GLU A 405 -24.23 1.52 -9.66
C GLU A 405 -25.08 2.80 -9.62
N HIS A 406 -24.44 3.98 -9.62
CA HIS A 406 -25.13 5.27 -9.46
C HIS A 406 -25.87 5.70 -10.73
N SER A 407 -27.08 6.21 -10.58
CA SER A 407 -27.94 6.61 -11.70
C SER A 407 -27.56 7.96 -12.33
N GLU A 408 -26.93 8.86 -11.57
CA GLU A 408 -26.71 10.26 -11.93
C GLU A 408 -25.48 10.48 -12.82
N HIS A 409 -25.69 11.17 -13.94
CA HIS A 409 -24.62 11.59 -14.86
C HIS A 409 -23.68 12.60 -14.18
N GLY A 410 -22.37 12.47 -14.40
CA GLY A 410 -21.36 13.38 -13.84
C GLY A 410 -20.98 13.14 -12.37
N SER A 411 -21.61 12.18 -11.68
CA SER A 411 -21.28 11.80 -10.29
C SER A 411 -19.91 11.13 -10.12
N TRP A 412 -19.26 10.73 -11.23
CA TRP A 412 -18.01 9.97 -11.21
C TRP A 412 -16.89 10.66 -10.43
N LYS A 413 -16.80 11.99 -10.48
CA LYS A 413 -15.75 12.75 -9.78
C LYS A 413 -15.81 12.53 -8.27
N ALA A 414 -17.00 12.74 -7.69
CA ALA A 414 -17.23 12.55 -6.26
C ALA A 414 -17.01 11.10 -5.83
N LEU A 415 -17.36 10.12 -6.69
CA LEU A 415 -17.19 8.69 -6.39
C LEU A 415 -15.72 8.23 -6.42
N ILE A 416 -14.91 8.79 -7.33
CA ILE A 416 -13.45 8.55 -7.36
C ILE A 416 -12.81 9.18 -6.14
N GLU A 417 -13.16 10.43 -5.82
CA GLU A 417 -12.67 11.15 -4.64
C GLU A 417 -13.05 10.43 -3.33
N ASP A 418 -14.30 9.96 -3.18
CA ASP A 418 -14.73 9.13 -2.04
C ASP A 418 -13.93 7.83 -1.91
N THR A 419 -13.60 7.21 -3.04
CA THR A 419 -12.82 5.97 -3.04
C THR A 419 -11.38 6.22 -2.61
N GLU A 420 -10.74 7.26 -3.13
CA GLU A 420 -9.41 7.70 -2.70
C GLU A 420 -9.42 8.07 -1.20
N ASP A 421 -10.38 8.91 -0.76
CA ASP A 421 -10.51 9.40 0.61
C ASP A 421 -10.68 8.24 1.62
N LYS A 422 -11.51 7.23 1.32
CA LYS A 422 -11.64 6.03 2.15
C LYS A 422 -10.34 5.22 2.26
N LEU A 423 -9.49 5.24 1.23
CA LEU A 423 -8.21 4.53 1.22
C LEU A 423 -7.13 5.28 2.00
N VAL A 424 -7.12 6.61 1.97
CA VAL A 424 -5.95 7.39 2.40
C VAL A 424 -6.21 8.38 3.52
N ALA A 425 -7.46 8.72 3.85
CA ALA A 425 -7.73 9.77 4.82
C ALA A 425 -7.68 9.29 6.26
N TRP A 426 -7.07 10.10 7.14
CA TRP A 426 -6.95 9.81 8.58
C TRP A 426 -8.30 9.67 9.30
N LYS A 427 -9.32 10.43 8.87
CA LYS A 427 -10.69 10.32 9.41
C LYS A 427 -11.29 8.91 9.24
N HIS A 428 -10.78 8.15 8.26
CA HIS A 428 -11.21 6.79 7.94
C HIS A 428 -10.27 5.70 8.48
N ARG A 429 -9.34 6.03 9.39
CA ARG A 429 -8.39 5.07 9.99
C ARG A 429 -9.02 3.90 10.76
N THR A 430 -10.32 3.90 11.00
CA THR A 430 -11.05 2.76 11.59
C THR A 430 -11.52 1.76 10.53
N ILE A 431 -11.59 2.16 9.25
CA ILE A 431 -12.06 1.33 8.14
C ILE A 431 -10.94 0.36 7.71
N LYS A 432 -11.29 -0.92 7.52
CA LYS A 432 -10.35 -1.95 7.04
C LYS A 432 -9.91 -1.63 5.60
N GLY A 433 -8.62 -1.77 5.30
CA GLY A 433 -8.05 -1.42 3.99
C GLY A 433 -7.67 0.05 3.82
N ASN A 434 -7.95 0.92 4.79
CA ASN A 434 -7.39 2.28 4.83
C ASN A 434 -5.90 2.20 5.18
N LEU A 435 -5.04 2.87 4.43
CA LEU A 435 -3.59 2.81 4.62
C LEU A 435 -3.11 3.56 5.88
N CYS A 436 -3.81 4.62 6.32
CA CYS A 436 -3.49 5.26 7.60
C CYS A 436 -3.81 4.34 8.79
N ARG A 437 -4.83 3.48 8.67
CA ARG A 437 -5.09 2.43 9.67
C ARG A 437 -3.91 1.49 9.80
N GLU A 438 -3.36 1.04 8.67
CA GLU A 438 -2.21 0.13 8.66
C GLU A 438 -0.96 0.80 9.25
N LEU A 439 -0.68 2.07 8.91
CA LEU A 439 0.41 2.82 9.53
C LEU A 439 0.25 2.92 11.05
N ASN A 440 -0.96 3.23 11.53
CA ASN A 440 -1.24 3.29 12.97
C ASN A 440 -1.09 1.93 13.65
N ARG A 441 -1.48 0.84 12.98
CA ARG A 441 -1.30 -0.53 13.48
C ARG A 441 0.18 -0.90 13.58
N LEU A 442 0.99 -0.53 12.59
CA LEU A 442 2.43 -0.77 12.59
C LEU A 442 3.14 0.01 13.70
N ASP A 443 2.73 1.27 13.93
CA ASP A 443 3.27 2.10 15.01
C ASP A 443 2.99 1.50 16.40
N GLN A 444 1.76 1.00 16.60
CA GLN A 444 1.39 0.30 17.83
C GLN A 444 2.16 -1.00 18.00
N LYS A 445 2.21 -1.84 16.96
CA LYS A 445 2.94 -3.11 17.00
C LYS A 445 4.40 -2.89 17.38
N HIS A 446 5.05 -1.87 16.82
CA HIS A 446 6.44 -1.58 17.15
C HIS A 446 6.64 -1.13 18.60
N LYS A 447 5.72 -0.30 19.14
CA LYS A 447 5.77 0.13 20.54
C LYS A 447 5.68 -1.04 21.52
N ASP A 448 4.97 -2.10 21.14
CA ASP A 448 4.80 -3.30 21.95
C ASP A 448 5.99 -4.28 21.87
N THR A 449 6.77 -4.29 20.79
CA THR A 449 7.86 -5.28 20.53
C THR A 449 9.28 -4.72 20.71
N ARG A 450 9.51 -3.87 21.71
CA ARG A 450 10.74 -3.06 21.92
C ARG A 450 12.10 -3.79 22.08
N ASP A 451 12.25 -5.05 21.69
CA ASP A 451 13.45 -5.85 21.97
C ASP A 451 14.49 -5.95 20.83
N ASP A 452 14.21 -5.54 19.58
CA ASP A 452 15.23 -5.55 18.51
C ASP A 452 15.47 -4.16 17.92
N ALA A 453 16.58 -3.53 18.31
CA ALA A 453 16.95 -2.15 17.99
C ALA A 453 17.79 -2.00 16.70
N SER A 454 17.85 -3.01 15.83
CA SER A 454 18.85 -3.05 14.74
C SER A 454 18.32 -2.86 13.32
N GLU A 455 17.00 -2.94 13.06
CA GLU A 455 16.42 -2.77 11.71
C GLU A 455 15.49 -1.55 11.63
N ASP A 456 15.62 -0.76 10.54
CA ASP A 456 14.71 0.35 10.24
C ASP A 456 13.28 -0.19 10.09
N THR A 457 12.32 0.37 10.83
CA THR A 457 10.93 -0.06 10.69
C THR A 457 10.31 0.45 9.39
N VAL A 458 9.19 -0.15 8.96
CA VAL A 458 8.39 0.37 7.83
C VAL A 458 8.09 1.85 7.99
N LEU A 459 7.82 2.31 9.22
CA LEU A 459 7.56 3.72 9.49
C LEU A 459 8.80 4.60 9.32
N ASP A 460 9.97 4.13 9.72
CA ASP A 460 11.23 4.87 9.54
C ASP A 460 11.56 5.04 8.06
N ILE A 461 11.37 3.98 7.27
CA ILE A 461 11.59 4.01 5.82
C ILE A 461 10.59 4.96 5.16
N LEU A 462 9.30 4.82 5.47
CA LEU A 462 8.27 5.71 4.92
C LEU A 462 8.46 7.16 5.37
N ARG A 463 8.99 7.41 6.56
CA ARG A 463 9.35 8.75 7.04
C ARG A 463 10.49 9.35 6.21
N LYS A 464 11.56 8.58 5.95
CA LYS A 464 12.68 8.99 5.07
C LYS A 464 12.18 9.29 3.65
N TYR A 465 11.32 8.43 3.12
CA TYR A 465 10.73 8.56 1.78
C TYR A 465 9.83 9.78 1.65
N PHE A 466 8.98 9.96 2.64
CA PHE A 466 8.09 11.10 2.71
C PHE A 466 8.86 12.42 2.81
N TYR A 467 9.96 12.43 3.58
CA TYR A 467 10.88 13.55 3.62
C TYR A 467 11.48 13.86 2.23
N ASN A 468 11.98 12.86 1.51
CA ASN A 468 12.48 13.09 0.15
C ASN A 468 11.38 13.63 -0.77
N ARG A 469 10.15 13.13 -0.68
CA ARG A 469 9.03 13.66 -1.47
C ARG A 469 8.73 15.12 -1.17
N CYS A 470 8.55 15.48 0.10
CA CYS A 470 8.11 16.84 0.46
C CYS A 470 9.19 17.90 0.25
N PHE A 471 10.45 17.50 0.49
CA PHE A 471 11.57 18.42 0.50
C PHE A 471 12.44 18.34 -0.77
N ARG A 472 12.29 17.33 -1.63
CA ARG A 472 13.04 17.19 -2.91
C ARG A 472 12.16 17.06 -4.15
N GLY A 473 10.86 16.82 -3.99
CA GLY A 473 9.96 16.53 -5.11
C GLY A 473 10.16 15.14 -5.73
N GLU A 474 10.77 14.20 -4.99
CA GLU A 474 10.95 12.82 -5.48
C GLU A 474 9.60 12.09 -5.47
N HIS A 475 9.18 11.58 -6.64
CA HIS A 475 7.89 10.89 -6.82
C HIS A 475 7.98 9.37 -6.91
N ARG A 476 9.19 8.85 -7.09
CA ARG A 476 9.50 7.42 -7.18
C ARG A 476 10.71 7.15 -6.31
N LEU A 477 10.59 6.20 -5.41
CA LEU A 477 11.63 5.83 -4.46
C LEU A 477 11.90 4.34 -4.59
N GLU A 478 13.18 3.98 -4.62
CA GLU A 478 13.64 2.62 -4.86
C GLU A 478 14.62 2.22 -3.77
N ASP A 479 14.41 1.04 -3.18
CA ASP A 479 15.40 0.40 -2.33
C ASP A 479 16.38 -0.40 -3.19
N ASP A 480 17.64 -0.48 -2.76
CA ASP A 480 18.69 -1.25 -3.45
C ASP A 480 18.42 -2.79 -3.46
N SER A 481 17.43 -3.24 -2.67
CA SER A 481 17.04 -4.65 -2.55
C SER A 481 15.54 -4.79 -2.23
N VAL A 482 15.05 -6.04 -2.16
CA VAL A 482 13.65 -6.32 -1.80
C VAL A 482 13.43 -6.09 -0.31
N ASN A 483 12.57 -5.13 0.03
CA ASN A 483 12.06 -4.90 1.36
C ASN A 483 10.68 -5.57 1.51
N ALA A 484 10.69 -6.80 2.03
CA ALA A 484 9.47 -7.59 2.19
C ALA A 484 8.42 -6.86 3.05
N SER A 485 8.83 -6.17 4.12
CA SER A 485 7.94 -5.45 5.02
C SER A 485 7.14 -4.33 4.33
N LEU A 486 7.76 -3.58 3.41
CA LEU A 486 7.05 -2.56 2.62
C LEU A 486 6.00 -3.18 1.69
N VAL A 487 6.33 -4.32 1.07
CA VAL A 487 5.40 -5.04 0.16
C VAL A 487 4.25 -5.67 0.95
N GLU A 488 4.57 -6.32 2.06
CA GLU A 488 3.65 -6.96 2.99
C GLU A 488 2.62 -5.97 3.55
N CYS A 489 3.09 -4.78 3.95
CA CYS A 489 2.24 -3.72 4.48
C CYS A 489 1.53 -2.91 3.40
N ALA A 490 1.68 -3.27 2.13
CA ALA A 490 1.07 -2.60 1.00
C ALA A 490 1.46 -1.11 0.89
N PHE A 491 2.75 -0.81 1.10
CA PHE A 491 3.35 0.51 0.84
C PHE A 491 4.36 0.49 -0.32
N GLY A 492 4.90 -0.66 -0.70
CA GLY A 492 5.79 -0.79 -1.85
C GLY A 492 5.43 -1.98 -2.73
N ARG A 493 5.88 -1.96 -3.99
CA ARG A 493 5.74 -3.08 -4.93
C ARG A 493 7.11 -3.58 -5.36
N ILE A 494 7.18 -4.85 -5.74
CA ILE A 494 8.40 -5.42 -6.33
C ILE A 494 8.46 -4.95 -7.78
N ASN A 495 9.63 -4.50 -8.21
CA ASN A 495 9.95 -4.17 -9.59
C ASN A 495 11.25 -4.87 -10.00
N ILE A 496 11.37 -5.25 -11.27
CA ILE A 496 12.59 -5.88 -11.80
C ILE A 496 13.43 -4.82 -12.50
N VAL A 497 14.58 -4.48 -11.93
CA VAL A 497 15.55 -3.56 -12.54
C VAL A 497 16.76 -4.37 -12.98
N GLY A 498 16.86 -4.61 -14.29
CA GLY A 498 17.88 -5.49 -14.86
C GLY A 498 17.63 -6.96 -14.49
N ARG A 499 18.48 -7.53 -13.63
CA ARG A 499 18.32 -8.91 -13.10
C ARG A 499 17.99 -8.94 -11.60
N ASN A 500 17.86 -7.78 -10.96
CA ASN A 500 17.65 -7.66 -9.53
C ASN A 500 16.21 -7.24 -9.24
N ALA A 501 15.62 -7.86 -8.22
CA ALA A 501 14.36 -7.42 -7.66
C ALA A 501 14.62 -6.28 -6.67
N VAL A 502 13.89 -5.18 -6.82
CA VAL A 502 13.95 -4.01 -5.94
C VAL A 502 12.55 -3.69 -5.43
N THR A 503 12.46 -3.04 -4.27
CA THR A 503 11.18 -2.48 -3.80
C THR A 503 11.05 -1.05 -4.25
N VAL A 504 9.92 -0.72 -4.85
CA VAL A 504 9.60 0.62 -5.35
C VAL A 504 8.35 1.15 -4.65
N VAL A 505 8.40 2.41 -4.24
CA VAL A 505 7.25 3.17 -3.75
C VAL A 505 7.00 4.31 -4.72
N ASP A 506 5.97 4.14 -5.56
CA ASP A 506 5.60 5.07 -6.63
C ASP A 506 4.09 5.29 -6.77
N GLU A 507 3.27 4.61 -5.96
CA GLU A 507 1.82 4.74 -6.00
C GLU A 507 1.35 6.07 -5.37
N PRO A 508 0.60 6.93 -6.09
CA PRO A 508 0.23 8.27 -5.59
C PRO A 508 -0.57 8.25 -4.28
N PHE A 509 -1.52 7.34 -4.16
CA PHE A 509 -2.37 7.23 -2.96
C PHE A 509 -1.58 6.68 -1.75
N VAL A 510 -0.49 5.94 -1.96
CA VAL A 510 0.38 5.50 -0.87
C VAL A 510 1.07 6.71 -0.25
N PHE A 511 1.68 7.56 -1.07
CA PHE A 511 2.28 8.81 -0.58
C PHE A 511 1.26 9.70 0.11
N LYS A 512 0.04 9.79 -0.44
CA LYS A 512 -1.07 10.54 0.17
C LYS A 512 -1.55 9.94 1.51
N ALA A 513 -1.45 8.63 1.69
CA ALA A 513 -1.77 8.02 2.99
C ALA A 513 -0.68 8.29 4.03
N VAL A 514 0.59 8.21 3.63
CA VAL A 514 1.74 8.55 4.48
C VAL A 514 1.68 10.04 4.87
N GLU A 515 1.33 10.90 3.92
CA GLU A 515 0.98 12.31 4.12
C GLU A 515 -0.06 12.50 5.20
N ASN A 516 -1.23 11.89 5.03
CA ASN A 516 -2.35 12.12 5.92
C ASN A 516 -2.07 11.58 7.33
N TYR A 517 -1.33 10.47 7.41
CA TYR A 517 -0.90 9.88 8.67
C TYR A 517 0.03 10.82 9.43
N PHE A 518 1.12 11.27 8.81
CA PHE A 518 2.07 12.15 9.49
C PHE A 518 1.52 13.56 9.70
N SER A 519 0.66 14.07 8.82
CA SER A 519 -0.03 15.35 9.07
C SER A 519 -0.91 15.30 10.32
N ALA A 520 -1.47 14.13 10.65
CA ALA A 520 -2.24 13.92 11.87
C ALA A 520 -1.41 13.58 13.11
N THR A 521 -0.27 12.91 12.96
CA THR A 521 0.54 12.37 14.08
C THR A 521 1.79 13.20 14.41
N ASP A 522 2.35 13.91 13.43
CA ASP A 522 3.50 14.81 13.56
C ASP A 522 3.34 16.07 12.67
N PRO A 523 2.44 17.01 13.04
CA PRO A 523 2.13 18.17 12.21
C PRO A 523 3.36 19.02 11.85
N GLY A 524 3.65 19.15 10.55
CA GLY A 524 4.82 19.88 10.06
C GLY A 524 6.15 19.13 10.25
N PHE A 525 6.10 17.82 10.53
CA PHE A 525 7.27 16.92 10.61
C PHE A 525 8.28 17.29 11.69
N GLN A 526 7.85 17.98 12.74
CA GLN A 526 8.76 18.50 13.75
C GLN A 526 9.50 17.41 14.52
N THR A 527 8.81 16.31 14.84
CA THR A 527 9.37 15.19 15.60
C THR A 527 10.33 14.41 14.71
N ALA A 528 9.92 14.09 13.49
CA ALA A 528 10.73 13.39 12.50
C ALA A 528 12.03 14.14 12.15
N LEU A 529 11.93 15.45 11.89
CA LEU A 529 13.11 16.28 11.58
C LEU A 529 14.06 16.39 12.76
N ARG A 530 13.52 16.49 13.98
CA ARG A 530 14.31 16.51 15.23
C ARG A 530 15.11 15.22 15.38
N GLU A 531 14.46 14.06 15.28
CA GLU A 531 15.12 12.76 15.37
C GLU A 531 16.21 12.58 14.30
N LEU A 532 15.94 13.04 13.08
CA LEU A 532 16.91 12.95 11.99
C LEU A 532 18.11 13.88 12.20
N MET A 533 17.88 15.11 12.69
CA MET A 533 18.97 16.03 13.03
C MET A 533 19.83 15.52 14.19
N ASP A 534 19.22 14.90 15.21
CA ASP A 534 19.95 14.35 16.36
C ASP A 534 20.87 13.17 15.97
N ARG A 535 20.54 12.42 14.91
CA ARG A 535 21.28 11.23 14.44
C ARG A 535 22.31 11.49 13.35
N THR A 536 22.46 12.74 12.89
CA THR A 536 23.30 13.07 11.72
C THR A 536 24.48 13.98 12.07
N ASN A 537 25.51 13.98 11.22
CA ASN A 537 26.68 14.84 11.40
C ASN A 537 26.38 16.32 11.09
N ALA A 538 27.27 17.23 11.48
CA ALA A 538 27.07 18.68 11.35
C ALA A 538 26.78 19.15 9.92
N ALA A 539 27.39 18.54 8.89
CA ALA A 539 27.15 18.90 7.50
C ALA A 539 25.73 18.49 7.05
N ALA A 540 25.31 17.28 7.42
CA ALA A 540 23.95 16.81 7.16
C ALA A 540 22.91 17.65 7.91
N GLN A 541 23.18 18.04 9.16
CA GLN A 541 22.29 18.93 9.91
C GLN A 541 22.11 20.30 9.26
N GLY A 542 23.14 20.87 8.64
CA GLY A 542 23.02 22.11 7.87
C GLY A 542 22.00 21.97 6.74
N ASN A 543 22.13 20.93 5.92
CA ASN A 543 21.17 20.63 4.84
C ASN A 543 19.74 20.35 5.36
N LEU A 544 19.61 19.70 6.53
CA LEU A 544 18.31 19.47 7.18
C LEU A 544 17.70 20.78 7.68
N PHE A 545 18.51 21.69 8.21
CA PHE A 545 18.08 23.00 8.71
C PHE A 545 17.56 23.89 7.58
N GLU A 546 18.28 23.96 6.45
CA GLU A 546 17.82 24.65 5.23
C GLU A 546 16.40 24.23 4.84
N ARG A 547 16.14 22.93 4.89
CA ARG A 547 14.86 22.32 4.54
C ARG A 547 13.79 22.58 5.59
N TYR A 548 14.14 22.52 6.87
CA TYR A 548 13.22 22.81 7.97
C TYR A 548 12.73 24.26 7.94
N MET A 549 13.55 25.20 7.43
CA MET A 549 13.18 26.61 7.31
C MET A 549 11.95 26.85 6.43
N MET A 550 11.58 25.94 5.52
CA MET A 550 10.33 26.06 4.74
C MET A 550 9.08 26.06 5.64
N THR A 551 9.02 25.13 6.59
CA THR A 551 7.91 25.05 7.58
C THR A 551 7.93 26.26 8.50
N VAL A 552 9.11 26.77 8.84
CA VAL A 552 9.27 27.96 9.69
C VAL A 552 8.78 29.21 8.96
N PHE A 553 9.22 29.43 7.72
CA PHE A 553 8.82 30.59 6.93
C PHE A 553 7.32 30.61 6.65
N SER A 554 6.74 29.48 6.22
CA SER A 554 5.30 29.38 5.97
C SER A 554 4.45 29.74 7.19
N ARG A 555 4.87 29.36 8.40
CA ARG A 555 4.19 29.77 9.64
C ARG A 555 4.45 31.24 9.99
N THR A 556 5.67 31.72 9.80
CA THR A 556 6.11 33.06 10.21
C THR A 556 5.45 34.16 9.37
N PHE A 557 5.41 34.00 8.04
CA PHE A 557 4.77 34.98 7.16
C PHE A 557 3.26 35.05 7.37
N LYS A 558 2.62 33.97 7.84
CA LYS A 558 1.20 33.96 8.20
C LYS A 558 0.88 34.58 9.56
N SER A 559 1.81 34.50 10.52
CA SER A 559 1.56 34.96 11.88
C SER A 559 1.91 36.44 12.08
N ARG A 560 2.79 37.00 11.25
CA ARG A 560 3.28 38.37 11.40
C ARG A 560 3.67 38.98 10.06
N ARG A 561 3.28 40.24 9.84
CA ARG A 561 3.67 41.03 8.66
C ARG A 561 5.18 41.19 8.60
N LEU A 562 5.73 41.11 7.38
CA LEU A 562 7.16 41.27 7.15
C LEU A 562 7.68 42.64 7.63
N SER A 563 6.90 43.71 7.41
CA SER A 563 7.23 45.07 7.86
C SER A 563 7.44 45.20 9.37
N ASP A 564 6.83 44.31 10.14
CA ASP A 564 6.79 44.37 11.60
C ASP A 564 7.90 43.54 12.24
N TRP A 565 8.74 42.86 11.45
CA TRP A 565 9.84 42.05 11.98
C TRP A 565 10.89 42.96 12.64
N PRO A 566 11.37 42.61 13.85
CA PRO A 566 12.40 43.39 14.55
C PRO A 566 13.72 43.32 13.78
N HIS A 567 14.05 44.41 13.10
CA HIS A 567 15.25 44.57 12.28
C HIS A 567 15.76 46.01 12.40
N GLN A 568 17.07 46.21 12.24
CA GLN A 568 17.69 47.53 12.26
C GLN A 568 18.59 47.72 11.02
N PRO A 569 18.32 48.71 10.14
CA PRO A 569 17.16 49.62 10.17
C PRO A 569 15.84 48.86 9.97
N SER A 570 14.70 49.46 10.31
CA SER A 570 13.41 48.76 10.17
C SER A 570 13.13 48.43 8.70
N ILE A 571 12.44 47.31 8.42
CA ILE A 571 12.15 46.91 7.04
C ILE A 571 11.30 47.98 6.32
N LEU A 572 10.43 48.66 7.06
CA LEU A 572 9.67 49.80 6.57
C LEU A 572 10.54 50.97 6.09
N GLU A 573 11.62 51.30 6.83
CA GLU A 573 12.58 52.33 6.43
C GLU A 573 13.40 51.90 5.21
N MET A 574 13.70 50.59 5.08
CA MET A 574 14.43 50.08 3.92
C MET A 574 13.58 50.10 2.65
N CYS A 575 12.31 49.70 2.73
CA CYS A 575 11.42 49.64 1.59
C CYS A 575 9.94 49.75 2.02
N PRO A 576 9.31 50.94 1.85
CA PRO A 576 7.90 51.15 2.17
C PRO A 576 6.94 50.25 1.37
N ASP A 577 7.38 49.74 0.23
CA ASP A 577 6.59 48.86 -0.64
C ASP A 577 6.36 47.45 -0.08
N LEU A 578 7.06 47.08 1.01
CA LEU A 578 6.95 45.78 1.67
C LEU A 578 5.90 45.73 2.80
N VAL A 579 5.05 46.75 2.90
CA VAL A 579 3.93 46.79 3.87
C VAL A 579 2.73 46.04 3.31
N GLY A 580 2.14 45.16 4.12
CA GLY A 580 0.90 44.45 3.78
C GLY A 580 0.84 43.04 4.38
N GLU A 581 -0.27 42.35 4.10
CA GLU A 581 -0.40 40.92 4.40
C GLU A 581 0.44 40.12 3.39
N VAL A 582 1.12 39.08 3.86
CA VAL A 582 2.09 38.33 3.07
C VAL A 582 1.69 36.87 2.95
N ASP A 583 1.59 36.38 1.71
CA ASP A 583 1.41 34.96 1.40
C ASP A 583 2.61 34.43 0.61
N ILE A 584 2.99 33.16 0.81
CA ILE A 584 4.00 32.51 -0.03
C ILE A 584 3.37 32.08 -1.37
N VAL A 585 3.95 32.49 -2.49
CA VAL A 585 3.46 32.17 -3.83
C VAL A 585 3.58 30.67 -4.09
N GLY A 586 2.52 30.05 -4.60
CA GLY A 586 2.47 28.60 -4.83
C GLY A 586 2.18 27.77 -3.58
N TRP A 587 2.15 28.38 -2.38
CA TRP A 587 1.70 27.70 -1.18
C TRP A 587 0.19 27.42 -1.24
N ARG A 588 -0.22 26.18 -0.94
CA ARG A 588 -1.63 25.76 -0.97
C ARG A 588 -1.92 24.90 0.25
N GLU A 589 -2.64 25.37 1.27
CA GLU A 589 -2.90 24.46 2.40
C GLU A 589 -3.95 23.40 2.08
N PRO A 590 -3.71 22.12 2.41
CA PRO A 590 -2.44 21.51 2.84
C PRO A 590 -1.48 21.28 1.65
N ALA A 591 -0.25 21.84 1.70
CA ALA A 591 0.73 21.74 0.61
C ALA A 591 1.90 20.91 1.09
N LEU A 592 2.05 19.73 0.49
CA LEU A 592 3.16 18.84 0.78
C LEU A 592 4.35 18.98 -0.15
N LEU A 593 4.12 19.34 -1.40
CA LEU A 593 5.25 19.71 -2.25
C LEU A 593 5.70 21.09 -1.78
N GLN A 594 6.62 21.10 -0.82
CA GLN A 594 7.14 22.32 -0.22
C GLN A 594 8.43 22.72 -0.93
N GLY A 595 9.31 21.76 -1.21
CA GLY A 595 10.59 21.99 -1.87
C GLY A 595 10.74 21.29 -3.21
N THR A 596 11.43 21.93 -4.14
CA THR A 596 12.02 21.31 -5.34
C THR A 596 13.51 21.66 -5.43
N THR A 597 14.27 20.92 -6.24
CA THR A 597 15.74 21.09 -6.33
C THR A 597 16.19 21.31 -7.76
N HIS A 598 17.44 21.79 -7.91
CA HIS A 598 18.09 21.95 -9.21
C HIS A 598 18.14 20.67 -10.07
N ALA A 599 18.00 19.48 -9.46
CA ALA A 599 17.93 18.21 -10.19
C ALA A 599 16.60 18.02 -10.94
N MET A 600 15.54 18.69 -10.50
CA MET A 600 14.19 18.58 -11.07
C MET A 600 13.86 19.71 -12.05
N MET A 601 14.40 20.91 -11.80
CA MET A 601 14.21 22.07 -12.67
C MET A 601 15.30 23.11 -12.45
N SER A 602 15.55 23.98 -13.43
CA SER A 602 16.48 25.10 -13.25
C SER A 602 15.88 26.21 -12.39
N MET A 603 16.72 27.09 -11.82
CA MET A 603 16.23 28.27 -11.08
C MET A 603 15.41 29.19 -11.98
N GLU A 604 15.80 29.36 -13.25
CA GLU A 604 15.04 30.15 -14.22
C GLU A 604 13.64 29.58 -14.45
N GLU A 605 13.53 28.27 -14.66
CA GLU A 605 12.23 27.60 -14.83
C GLU A 605 11.35 27.75 -13.59
N PHE A 606 11.95 27.71 -12.39
CA PHE A 606 11.24 27.88 -11.12
C PHE A 606 10.70 29.30 -10.98
N MET A 607 11.55 30.30 -11.21
CA MET A 607 11.17 31.71 -11.13
C MET A 607 10.10 32.05 -12.17
N ASP A 608 10.25 31.56 -13.40
CA ASP A 608 9.28 31.76 -14.48
C ASP A 608 7.93 31.13 -14.15
N ALA A 609 7.90 29.91 -13.58
CA ALA A 609 6.66 29.26 -13.19
C ALA A 609 5.85 30.08 -12.19
N HIS A 610 6.51 30.70 -11.20
CA HIS A 610 5.84 31.47 -10.15
C HIS A 610 5.44 32.89 -10.58
N VAL A 611 6.22 33.53 -11.45
CA VAL A 611 5.94 34.88 -11.93
C VAL A 611 4.95 34.87 -13.10
N ASN A 612 5.14 34.00 -14.08
CA ASN A 612 4.45 34.07 -15.37
C ASN A 612 3.41 32.95 -15.60
N HIS A 613 3.47 31.85 -14.84
CA HIS A 613 2.63 30.67 -15.09
C HIS A 613 1.81 30.22 -13.88
N HIS A 614 1.45 31.14 -12.99
CA HIS A 614 0.58 30.88 -11.83
C HIS A 614 1.02 29.68 -10.97
N SER A 615 2.33 29.52 -10.79
CA SER A 615 2.96 28.40 -10.07
C SER A 615 2.70 27.04 -10.72
N THR A 616 2.66 26.98 -12.06
CA THR A 616 2.47 25.72 -12.81
C THR A 616 3.51 25.53 -13.91
N ARG A 617 3.83 24.27 -14.21
CA ARG A 617 4.66 23.84 -15.34
C ARG A 617 4.09 22.55 -15.91
N ASN A 618 3.83 22.49 -17.22
CA ASN A 618 3.20 21.33 -17.88
C ASN A 618 1.89 20.88 -17.19
N ASN A 619 1.04 21.84 -16.79
CA ASN A 619 -0.19 21.62 -16.01
C ASN A 619 0.02 20.99 -14.62
N MET A 620 1.26 20.86 -14.14
CA MET A 620 1.58 20.41 -12.78
C MET A 620 1.91 21.60 -11.89
N SER A 621 1.54 21.53 -10.61
CA SER A 621 1.91 22.56 -9.62
C SER A 621 3.41 22.52 -9.34
N VAL A 622 4.04 23.69 -9.27
CA VAL A 622 5.44 23.84 -8.84
C VAL A 622 5.49 24.09 -7.34
N ALA A 623 6.49 23.51 -6.66
CA ALA A 623 6.72 23.66 -5.22
C ALA A 623 6.98 25.14 -4.87
N PRO A 624 6.59 25.67 -3.71
CA PRO A 624 6.81 27.07 -3.33
C PRO A 624 8.27 27.43 -3.02
N PHE A 625 9.12 26.46 -2.69
CA PHE A 625 10.53 26.68 -2.37
C PHE A 625 11.46 25.90 -3.32
N PHE A 626 12.60 26.51 -3.65
CA PHE A 626 13.62 25.96 -4.54
C PHE A 626 14.98 25.89 -3.86
N PHE A 627 15.67 24.76 -3.99
CA PHE A 627 17.03 24.54 -3.50
C PHE A 627 18.03 24.51 -4.68
N PRO A 628 18.86 25.55 -4.86
CA PRO A 628 19.81 25.66 -5.96
C PRO A 628 20.92 24.60 -5.92
N SER A 629 21.72 24.55 -6.99
CA SER A 629 22.97 23.79 -6.99
C SER A 629 24.02 24.49 -6.12
N ASN A 630 24.84 23.74 -5.40
CA ASN A 630 25.97 24.28 -4.63
C ASN A 630 27.10 24.83 -5.53
N LYS A 631 27.01 24.60 -6.85
CA LYS A 631 27.95 25.09 -7.86
C LYS A 631 27.17 25.68 -9.04
N PRO A 632 27.36 26.97 -9.40
CA PRO A 632 28.19 27.98 -8.71
C PRO A 632 27.70 28.27 -7.28
N SER A 633 28.49 29.02 -6.50
CA SER A 633 28.08 29.39 -5.13
C SER A 633 26.90 30.35 -5.19
N GLY A 634 25.84 30.09 -4.43
CA GLY A 634 24.62 30.88 -4.46
C GLY A 634 23.76 30.69 -3.21
N PRO A 635 22.49 31.13 -3.25
CA PRO A 635 21.58 31.01 -2.12
C PRO A 635 21.30 29.54 -1.79
N ASP A 636 21.02 29.24 -0.51
CA ASP A 636 20.61 27.90 -0.10
C ASP A 636 19.15 27.62 -0.51
N MET A 637 18.31 28.67 -0.52
CA MET A 637 16.89 28.56 -0.83
C MET A 637 16.34 29.81 -1.53
N VAL A 638 15.40 29.60 -2.43
CA VAL A 638 14.68 30.67 -3.15
C VAL A 638 13.18 30.43 -3.07
N PHE A 639 12.40 31.47 -2.82
CA PHE A 639 10.93 31.43 -2.88
C PHE A 639 10.37 32.82 -3.18
N PHE A 640 9.07 32.90 -3.43
CA PHE A 640 8.39 34.16 -3.72
C PHE A 640 7.32 34.45 -2.66
N ILE A 641 7.18 35.72 -2.31
CA ILE A 641 6.07 36.21 -1.50
C ILE A 641 5.13 37.08 -2.32
N ARG A 642 3.87 37.13 -1.92
CA ARG A 642 2.84 37.99 -2.46
C ARG A 642 2.33 38.92 -1.37
N ILE A 643 2.40 40.22 -1.61
CA ILE A 643 1.96 41.26 -0.68
C ILE A 643 0.60 41.80 -1.13
N ASP A 644 -0.38 41.80 -0.22
CA ASP A 644 -1.77 42.24 -0.44
C ASP A 644 -2.43 41.63 -1.69
N GLY A 645 -2.06 40.37 -2.00
CA GLY A 645 -2.58 39.64 -3.16
C GLY A 645 -2.13 40.18 -4.53
N ARG A 646 -1.19 41.14 -4.59
CA ARG A 646 -0.81 41.81 -5.85
C ARG A 646 0.69 41.77 -6.14
N LYS A 647 1.52 42.34 -5.26
CA LYS A 647 2.97 42.50 -5.52
C LYS A 647 3.68 41.18 -5.30
N ILE A 648 4.58 40.79 -6.20
CA ILE A 648 5.35 39.53 -6.14
C ILE A 648 6.83 39.86 -5.96
N VAL A 649 7.42 39.39 -4.85
CA VAL A 649 8.81 39.68 -4.51
C VAL A 649 9.59 38.37 -4.29
N PRO A 650 10.69 38.14 -5.03
CA PRO A 650 11.57 37.00 -4.77
C PRO A 650 12.39 37.20 -3.49
N ILE A 651 12.58 36.12 -2.74
CA ILE A 651 13.40 36.03 -1.54
C ILE A 651 14.51 35.00 -1.79
N PHE A 652 15.75 35.43 -1.63
CA PHE A 652 16.95 34.60 -1.70
C PHE A 652 17.52 34.46 -0.29
N VAL A 653 17.58 33.22 0.20
CA VAL A 653 17.96 32.92 1.58
C VAL A 653 19.31 32.21 1.63
N GLN A 654 20.19 32.70 2.49
CA GLN A 654 21.36 31.98 2.97
C GLN A 654 21.16 31.61 4.43
N THR A 655 21.26 30.34 4.76
CA THR A 655 21.24 29.84 6.12
C THR A 655 22.65 29.50 6.61
N LYS A 656 22.88 29.64 7.92
CA LYS A 656 24.12 29.25 8.60
C LYS A 656 23.77 28.65 9.97
N LEU A 657 23.78 27.32 10.06
CA LEU A 657 23.70 26.58 11.33
C LEU A 657 25.11 26.32 11.87
N HIS A 658 25.39 26.74 13.11
CA HIS A 658 26.66 26.43 13.78
C HIS A 658 26.38 25.94 15.21
N GLN A 659 26.85 24.74 15.56
CA GLN A 659 26.54 24.10 16.84
C GLN A 659 27.28 24.71 18.05
N SER A 660 28.40 25.40 17.81
CA SER A 660 29.16 26.08 18.87
C SER A 660 28.83 27.57 18.95
N SER A 661 29.13 28.20 20.08
CA SER A 661 29.05 29.66 20.32
C SER A 661 30.10 30.45 19.53
N ALA A 662 30.31 30.10 18.26
CA ALA A 662 31.09 30.87 17.31
C ALA A 662 30.48 32.27 17.17
N LYS A 663 31.33 33.29 17.14
CA LYS A 663 30.92 34.66 16.87
C LYS A 663 30.80 34.85 15.36
N LEU A 664 29.71 35.49 14.93
CA LEU A 664 29.56 35.94 13.55
C LEU A 664 30.49 37.16 13.35
N TYR A 665 31.67 36.94 12.77
CA TYR A 665 32.60 38.01 12.39
C TYR A 665 32.32 38.48 10.95
N ASN A 666 32.64 39.75 10.65
CA ASN A 666 32.29 40.44 9.39
C ASN A 666 32.57 39.63 8.12
N LYS A 667 33.72 38.95 8.05
CA LYS A 667 34.11 38.15 6.87
C LYS A 667 33.14 37.00 6.57
N LEU A 668 32.56 36.36 7.60
CA LEU A 668 31.59 35.28 7.41
C LEU A 668 30.23 35.84 6.95
N TRP A 669 29.84 36.99 7.49
CA TRP A 669 28.64 37.71 7.08
C TRP A 669 28.73 38.18 5.63
N GLU A 670 29.81 38.86 5.26
CA GLU A 670 30.04 39.31 3.88
C GLU A 670 29.98 38.15 2.91
N LYS A 671 30.64 37.02 3.24
CA LYS A 671 30.57 35.81 2.41
C LYS A 671 29.15 35.27 2.27
N ALA A 672 28.35 35.28 3.34
CA ALA A 672 26.95 34.85 3.29
C ALA A 672 26.04 35.85 2.56
N LEU A 673 26.37 37.14 2.55
CA LEU A 673 25.64 38.15 1.80
C LEU A 673 26.01 38.11 0.31
N THR A 674 27.26 37.79 -0.04
CA THR A 674 27.69 37.61 -1.44
C THR A 674 26.86 36.52 -2.13
N THR A 675 26.54 35.42 -1.47
CA THR A 675 25.79 34.31 -2.10
C THR A 675 24.36 34.66 -2.48
N VAL A 676 23.75 35.63 -1.78
CA VAL A 676 22.42 36.18 -2.07
C VAL A 676 22.48 37.52 -2.82
N SER A 677 23.64 37.88 -3.38
CA SER A 677 23.82 39.10 -4.16
C SER A 677 23.36 38.91 -5.61
N ALA A 678 23.04 40.04 -6.28
CA ALA A 678 22.62 40.04 -7.68
C ALA A 678 23.59 39.29 -8.60
N SER A 679 24.91 39.44 -8.40
CA SER A 679 25.91 38.77 -9.24
C SER A 679 25.86 37.24 -9.09
N CYS A 680 25.76 36.72 -7.87
CA CYS A 680 25.69 35.26 -7.65
C CYS A 680 24.35 34.69 -8.09
N ILE A 681 23.25 35.42 -7.90
CA ILE A 681 21.93 35.01 -8.41
C ILE A 681 21.97 34.91 -9.95
N GLN A 682 22.65 35.84 -10.62
CA GLN A 682 22.75 35.87 -12.07
C GLN A 682 23.53 34.69 -12.67
N ASP A 683 24.41 34.06 -11.88
CA ASP A 683 25.08 32.81 -12.25
C ASP A 683 24.11 31.60 -12.27
N HIS A 684 23.01 31.66 -11.52
CA HIS A 684 21.97 30.62 -11.48
C HIS A 684 20.75 30.93 -12.37
N ALA A 685 20.41 32.20 -12.53
CA ALA A 685 19.30 32.68 -13.34
C ALA A 685 19.70 33.91 -14.15
N LYS A 686 19.94 33.73 -15.45
CA LYS A 686 20.32 34.81 -16.35
C LYS A 686 19.19 35.83 -16.42
N ASP A 687 19.59 37.10 -16.29
CA ASP A 687 18.68 38.24 -16.24
C ASP A 687 17.58 38.08 -15.18
N PHE A 688 17.93 37.60 -13.97
CA PHE A 688 16.97 37.37 -12.89
C PHE A 688 16.09 38.59 -12.58
N GLN A 689 16.56 39.80 -12.91
CA GLN A 689 15.80 41.04 -12.79
C GLN A 689 14.44 40.98 -13.51
N LYS A 690 14.30 40.21 -14.59
CA LYS A 690 13.01 40.00 -15.29
C LYS A 690 11.96 39.28 -14.43
N PHE A 691 12.40 38.60 -13.38
CA PHE A 691 11.56 37.90 -12.41
C PHE A 691 11.33 38.72 -11.13
N CYS A 692 11.72 40.01 -11.12
CA CYS A 692 11.44 40.97 -10.07
C CYS A 692 10.41 42.00 -10.58
N PRO A 693 9.12 41.63 -10.75
CA PRO A 693 8.12 42.48 -11.42
C PRO A 693 7.92 43.84 -10.74
N ASP A 694 8.12 43.90 -9.42
CA ASP A 694 8.01 45.12 -8.62
C ASP A 694 9.37 45.83 -8.44
N ASN A 695 10.41 45.46 -9.20
CA ASN A 695 11.78 45.96 -9.09
C ASN A 695 12.38 45.86 -7.68
N ILE A 696 11.98 44.85 -6.91
CA ILE A 696 12.45 44.58 -5.55
C ILE A 696 12.84 43.11 -5.44
N TYR A 697 13.92 42.82 -4.72
CA TYR A 697 14.22 41.46 -4.23
C TYR A 697 14.76 41.50 -2.80
N ILE A 698 14.54 40.42 -2.05
CA ILE A 698 15.00 40.30 -0.66
C ILE A 698 16.19 39.35 -0.60
N SER A 699 17.30 39.83 -0.02
CA SER A 699 18.45 39.03 0.39
C SER A 699 18.36 38.76 1.88
N MET A 700 18.04 37.52 2.26
CA MET A 700 17.87 37.15 3.66
C MET A 700 19.03 36.26 4.11
N VAL A 701 19.64 36.60 5.25
CA VAL A 701 20.66 35.75 5.88
C VAL A 701 20.18 35.35 7.26
N VAL A 702 20.03 34.04 7.48
CA VAL A 702 19.61 33.43 8.75
C VAL A 702 20.82 32.75 9.39
N ALA A 703 21.41 33.38 10.40
CA ALA A 703 22.58 32.89 11.11
C ALA A 703 22.26 32.70 12.60
N TYR A 704 21.82 31.50 12.98
CA TYR A 704 21.44 31.16 14.35
C TYR A 704 21.82 29.70 14.65
N PRO A 705 22.35 29.35 15.84
CA PRO A 705 22.47 30.14 17.08
C PRO A 705 23.74 31.00 17.22
N MET A 706 24.31 31.47 16.10
CA MET A 706 25.54 32.26 16.09
C MET A 706 25.35 33.61 16.82
N VAL A 707 26.30 33.98 17.68
CA VAL A 707 26.25 35.25 18.43
C VAL A 707 26.78 36.37 17.56
N CYS A 708 26.01 37.44 17.38
CA CYS A 708 26.50 38.63 16.66
C CYS A 708 27.69 39.26 17.36
N GLY A 709 28.82 39.41 16.65
CA GLY A 709 29.94 40.21 17.14
C GLY A 709 29.59 41.70 17.13
N ALA A 710 30.11 42.46 18.11
CA ALA A 710 29.89 43.91 18.26
C ALA A 710 30.39 44.81 17.10
N ARG A 711 30.80 44.23 15.96
CA ARG A 711 31.43 44.93 14.82
C ARG A 711 30.77 44.64 13.47
N LEU A 712 29.57 44.05 13.42
CA LEU A 712 28.89 43.84 12.14
C LEU A 712 28.59 45.18 11.46
N PRO A 713 28.85 45.30 10.14
CA PRO A 713 28.54 46.53 9.41
C PRO A 713 27.05 46.84 9.52
N ALA A 714 26.72 48.13 9.62
CA ALA A 714 25.35 48.60 9.51
C ALA A 714 24.78 48.13 8.17
N VAL A 715 23.53 47.66 8.16
CA VAL A 715 22.84 47.44 6.89
C VAL A 715 22.54 48.82 6.33
N GLU A 716 23.25 49.19 5.26
CA GLU A 716 23.02 50.47 4.59
C GLU A 716 21.65 50.47 3.91
N VAL A 717 21.05 51.67 3.80
CA VAL A 717 19.80 51.85 3.04
C VAL A 717 20.10 51.48 1.58
N PRO A 718 19.31 50.61 0.94
CA PRO A 718 19.73 50.02 -0.32
C PRO A 718 19.79 51.03 -1.46
N GLU A 719 20.89 51.05 -2.20
CA GLU A 719 20.95 51.68 -3.52
C GLU A 719 20.34 50.74 -4.58
N LYS A 720 19.66 51.32 -5.57
CA LYS A 720 19.18 50.55 -6.73
C LYS A 720 20.37 50.08 -7.56
N ASP A 721 20.31 48.85 -8.05
CA ASP A 721 21.33 48.36 -8.97
C ASP A 721 21.33 49.14 -10.29
N ALA A 722 22.33 48.90 -11.15
CA ALA A 722 22.46 49.58 -12.44
C ALA A 722 21.25 49.38 -13.40
N ARG A 723 20.32 48.46 -13.10
CA ARG A 723 19.10 48.19 -13.86
C ARG A 723 17.83 48.63 -13.12
N GLY A 724 17.96 49.28 -11.96
CA GLY A 724 16.85 49.88 -11.21
C GLY A 724 16.18 48.95 -10.19
N VAL A 725 16.71 47.74 -9.94
CA VAL A 725 16.16 46.81 -8.96
C VAL A 725 16.72 47.12 -7.56
N GLN A 726 15.83 47.26 -6.59
CA GLN A 726 16.18 47.51 -5.20
C GLN A 726 16.41 46.19 -4.43
N GLN A 727 17.57 46.06 -3.80
CA GLN A 727 17.86 44.97 -2.87
C GLN A 727 17.31 45.30 -1.48
N VAL A 728 16.67 44.38 -0.77
CA VAL A 728 16.35 44.56 0.66
C VAL A 728 17.06 43.49 1.47
N VAL A 729 17.97 43.89 2.35
CA VAL A 729 18.78 42.96 3.15
C VAL A 729 18.13 42.71 4.51
N ILE A 730 17.71 41.46 4.76
CA ILE A 730 17.15 41.05 6.05
C ILE A 730 18.15 40.19 6.80
N ARG A 731 18.60 40.69 7.96
CA ARG A 731 19.50 39.98 8.89
C ARG A 731 18.70 39.31 10.00
N VAL A 732 18.83 37.99 10.11
CA VAL A 732 18.28 37.23 11.23
C VAL A 732 19.41 36.55 12.01
N CYS A 733 19.54 36.90 13.28
CA CYS A 733 20.61 36.47 14.17
C CYS A 733 20.11 36.30 15.62
N ASP A 734 21.00 35.95 16.55
CA ASP A 734 20.66 35.75 17.97
C ASP A 734 19.86 36.90 18.63
N THR A 735 20.05 38.14 18.18
CA THR A 735 19.34 39.31 18.74
C THR A 735 17.87 39.44 18.35
N ASN A 736 17.45 38.87 17.21
CA ASN A 736 16.08 39.01 16.70
C ASN A 736 15.41 37.69 16.31
N PHE A 737 16.15 36.59 16.20
CA PHE A 737 15.64 35.27 15.80
C PHE A 737 14.45 34.82 16.67
N GLY A 738 14.57 34.94 18.00
CA GLY A 738 13.52 34.57 18.94
C GLY A 738 12.28 35.46 18.92
N HIS A 739 12.37 36.64 18.30
CA HIS A 739 11.25 37.57 18.13
C HIS A 739 10.60 37.47 16.74
N ILE A 740 11.29 36.85 15.77
CA ILE A 740 10.80 36.63 14.41
C ILE A 740 10.14 35.25 14.30
N PHE A 741 10.82 34.19 14.75
CA PHE A 741 10.38 32.82 14.52
C PHE A 741 9.60 32.22 15.70
N PRO A 742 8.77 31.19 15.45
CA PRO A 742 7.97 30.54 16.49
C PRO A 742 8.82 29.98 17.65
N GLU A 743 8.34 30.13 18.88
CA GLU A 743 9.06 29.72 20.11
C GLU A 743 9.49 28.25 20.10
N GLU A 744 8.64 27.37 19.56
CA GLU A 744 8.94 25.94 19.36
C GLU A 744 10.20 25.70 18.51
N HIS A 745 10.44 26.54 17.50
CA HIS A 745 11.60 26.45 16.62
C HIS A 745 12.86 26.96 17.33
N VAL A 746 12.74 28.08 18.05
CA VAL A 746 13.82 28.65 18.88
C VAL A 746 14.30 27.60 19.90
N ASN A 747 13.36 27.04 20.67
CA ASN A 747 13.62 26.01 21.67
C ASN A 747 14.25 24.74 21.09
N PHE A 748 13.99 24.43 19.82
CA PHE A 748 14.61 23.30 19.14
C PHE A 748 16.06 23.59 18.77
N ILE A 749 16.35 24.72 18.11
CA ILE A 749 17.71 25.07 17.71
C ILE A 749 18.61 25.32 18.94
N ASP A 750 18.09 25.90 20.01
CA ASP A 750 18.81 26.06 21.28
C ASP A 750 19.14 24.72 21.96
N ARG A 751 18.30 23.68 21.78
CA ARG A 751 18.63 22.33 22.26
C ARG A 751 19.78 21.71 21.48
N LEU A 752 19.81 21.85 20.16
CA LEU A 752 20.93 21.38 19.31
C LEU A 752 22.25 22.06 19.70
N LYS A 753 22.22 23.37 19.99
CA LYS A 753 23.35 24.13 20.53
C LYS A 753 23.89 23.53 21.83
N ASN A 754 23.01 23.10 22.73
CA ASN A 754 23.37 22.57 24.04
C ASN A 754 23.81 21.09 23.99
N ALA A 755 23.33 20.31 23.02
CA ALA A 755 23.78 18.93 22.80
C ALA A 755 25.27 18.88 22.39
N GLY A 756 25.70 19.79 21.51
CA GLY A 756 27.11 19.93 21.13
C GLY A 756 28.04 20.29 22.29
N LYS A 757 27.57 21.09 23.25
CA LYS A 757 28.33 21.44 24.48
C LYS A 757 28.54 20.25 25.42
N ARG A 758 27.56 19.35 25.55
CA ARG A 758 27.69 18.15 26.41
C ARG A 758 28.67 17.14 25.84
N ALA A 759 28.71 16.96 24.53
CA ALA A 759 29.67 16.08 23.86
C ALA A 759 31.12 16.60 23.92
N ALA A 760 31.31 17.93 23.99
CA ALA A 760 32.63 18.54 24.17
C ALA A 760 33.11 18.42 25.63
N ASN A 761 32.25 18.73 26.61
CA ASN A 761 32.62 18.63 28.03
C ASN A 761 32.79 17.19 28.54
N GLY A 762 32.26 16.19 27.84
CA GLY A 762 32.48 14.78 28.17
C GLY A 762 33.82 14.22 27.70
N ARG A 763 34.62 14.97 26.92
CA ARG A 763 35.98 14.57 26.54
C ARG A 763 37.07 15.25 27.36
N ASP A 764 36.74 16.33 28.08
CA ASP A 764 37.68 17.05 28.93
C ASP A 764 37.71 16.51 30.38
N ASN A 765 36.84 15.54 30.72
CA ASN A 765 36.77 14.93 32.05
C ASN A 765 37.41 13.53 32.14
N ASP A 766 38.02 13.01 31.07
CA ASP A 766 38.70 11.70 31.07
C ASP A 766 40.23 11.81 31.30
N ASP A 767 40.77 13.00 31.63
CA ASP A 767 42.19 13.22 31.93
C ASP A 767 42.49 13.57 33.41
N GLU A 768 41.50 13.56 34.30
CA GLU A 768 41.72 13.60 35.76
C GLU A 768 40.71 12.67 36.50
N ASP A 769 40.94 11.35 36.42
CA ASP A 769 40.85 10.40 37.55
C ASP A 769 41.35 8.99 37.17
#